data_AF-A0A7V1IDN1-F1
#
_entry.id   AF-A0A7V1IDN1-F1
#
_cell.length_a   1.000
_cell.length_b   1.000
_cell.length_c   1.000
_cell.angle_alpha   90.00
_cell.angle_beta   90.00
_cell.angle_gamma   90.00
#
_symmetry.space_group_name_H-M   'P 1'
#
loop_
_entity.id
_entity.type
_entity.pdbx_description
1 polymer ?
#
loop_
_entity_poly.entity_id
_entity_poly.type
_entity_poly.pdbx_seq_one_letter_code
_entity_poly.pdbx_strand_id
1 'polypeptide(L)'
;HTPHLLLLCPPSPVASSDDARTAIYREGTERLLAPFRDSPDILAFGFEQIVELYDIREVHDSQGDALSAIPYTERMFAAMATWIARTLYSLTTPPFKVIVADCDNTLWDGVVAEDGPEGIRIDPVHLELQSLLLDRKKAGMLLCLLSKNREEDVFRVFERREEMLLNVEDLAACRINWQSKSLNIKELAEELNLGLDSFVLLDDNPVECAEVNAACPEVLTILLPGRPSERSALLKNLWVLDRFRATREDRDRAEYYRANIHRERLKQAAPSFAEFIEGLHLQVDIESMREEQLPRVAQLTRRTNQFNASAKRRTEAEIEGWLGEPGNHLRTVTVSDRFGEYGLVGVMMYTAAESALRVDTLLLSCRVLGRGVEHAMLADLGAAASADGLEWVELPFLPTDRNLPIQEFLSSIDGGEKVEYSGSSLFRFPAEIAAAVRFRPEARSPGPDVQGESLAGRERTPRSLELADRNRTLRDIAERFSSLDAILAAAKAEESVLREERIRTRYKAPRNSIEKQVSAIWSGVLGVDRVGIDDNFFELGGHSLLATQCISRIMSLFDVQIGLGEFFSALTVAELSELIERRIVSVGKKDELADLLEELEALPEDEIERLLAPGVEEAAQVREIESPSRPPAEVPGMDQFEEEALSSPIPPETVLATLRV
;
A
#
# COMPACT_ATOMS: atom_id res chain seq x y z
N HIS A 1 8.35 -13.13 1.76
CA HIS A 1 7.13 -13.42 2.53
C HIS A 1 5.97 -12.72 1.85
N THR A 2 4.89 -13.45 1.51
CA THR A 2 3.69 -12.88 0.87
C THR A 2 2.58 -12.80 1.94
N PRO A 3 2.06 -11.62 2.29
CA PRO A 3 0.99 -11.51 3.28
C PRO A 3 -0.32 -12.09 2.73
N HIS A 4 -1.08 -12.78 3.57
CA HIS A 4 -2.40 -13.31 3.24
C HIS A 4 -3.48 -12.52 3.96
N LEU A 5 -4.59 -12.27 3.28
CA LEU A 5 -5.78 -11.64 3.85
C LEU A 5 -6.90 -12.68 3.96
N LEU A 6 -7.41 -12.87 5.17
CA LEU A 6 -8.58 -13.68 5.46
C LEU A 6 -9.73 -12.77 5.90
N LEU A 7 -10.81 -12.73 5.12
CA LEU A 7 -12.03 -12.02 5.49
C LEU A 7 -13.15 -13.03 5.69
N LEU A 8 -13.71 -13.09 6.90
CA LEU A 8 -14.90 -13.89 7.17
C LEU A 8 -16.14 -13.11 6.75
N CYS A 9 -16.84 -13.60 5.74
CA CYS A 9 -18.04 -12.98 5.20
C CYS A 9 -19.24 -13.10 6.15
N PRO A 10 -20.26 -12.24 6.01
CA PRO A 10 -21.47 -12.33 6.83
C PRO A 10 -22.14 -13.71 6.77
N PRO A 11 -22.64 -14.24 7.90
CA PRO A 11 -23.36 -15.50 7.95
C PRO A 11 -24.65 -15.41 7.13
N SER A 12 -25.21 -16.55 6.70
CA SER A 12 -26.47 -16.53 5.95
C SER A 12 -27.64 -16.00 6.79
N PRO A 13 -28.71 -15.47 6.17
CA PRO A 13 -29.90 -15.03 6.91
C PRO A 13 -30.50 -16.12 7.82
N VAL A 14 -30.40 -17.39 7.42
CA VAL A 14 -30.87 -18.56 8.19
C VAL A 14 -29.99 -18.83 9.42
N ALA A 15 -28.71 -18.49 9.36
CA ALA A 15 -27.80 -18.55 10.49
C ALA A 15 -28.08 -17.42 11.50
N SER A 16 -28.52 -16.26 11.00
CA SER A 16 -28.84 -15.07 11.80
C SER A 16 -30.31 -14.96 12.24
N SER A 17 -31.15 -15.95 11.94
CA SER A 17 -32.60 -15.89 12.22
C SER A 17 -32.99 -16.25 13.66
N ASP A 18 -32.05 -16.74 14.47
CA ASP A 18 -32.25 -17.20 15.84
C ASP A 18 -31.07 -16.73 16.71
N ASP A 19 -31.37 -16.16 17.87
CA ASP A 19 -30.38 -15.64 18.83
C ASP A 19 -29.40 -16.72 19.27
N ALA A 20 -29.87 -17.95 19.47
CA ALA A 20 -29.03 -19.07 19.89
C ALA A 20 -28.00 -19.42 18.80
N ARG A 21 -28.41 -19.38 17.52
CA ARG A 21 -27.51 -19.62 16.39
C ARG A 21 -26.55 -18.45 16.20
N THR A 22 -27.05 -17.22 16.27
CA THR A 22 -26.24 -16.01 16.16
C THR A 22 -25.10 -15.98 17.18
N ALA A 23 -25.38 -16.39 18.42
CA ALA A 23 -24.35 -16.53 19.45
C ALA A 23 -23.29 -17.58 19.08
N ILE A 24 -23.69 -18.74 18.57
CA ILE A 24 -22.78 -19.80 18.10
C ILE A 24 -21.89 -19.30 16.95
N TYR A 25 -22.46 -18.60 15.96
CA TYR A 25 -21.70 -18.05 14.84
C TYR A 25 -20.70 -16.97 15.29
N ARG A 26 -21.10 -16.12 16.24
CA ARG A 26 -20.18 -15.13 16.83
C ARG A 26 -19.02 -15.79 17.57
N GLU A 27 -19.31 -16.79 18.41
CA GLU A 27 -18.26 -17.55 19.13
C GLU A 27 -17.35 -18.30 18.13
N GLY A 28 -17.93 -18.93 17.12
CA GLY A 28 -17.18 -19.61 16.06
C GLY A 28 -16.26 -18.68 15.27
N THR A 29 -16.75 -17.49 14.93
CA THR A 29 -15.98 -16.44 14.25
C THR A 29 -14.78 -16.00 15.09
N GLU A 30 -15.01 -15.71 16.38
CA GLU A 30 -13.93 -15.36 17.31
C GLU A 30 -12.90 -16.48 17.44
N ARG A 31 -13.34 -17.74 17.56
CA ARG A 31 -12.44 -18.90 17.65
C ARG A 31 -11.66 -19.16 16.36
N LEU A 32 -12.22 -18.84 15.20
CA LEU A 32 -11.53 -18.95 13.90
C LEU A 32 -10.51 -17.83 13.72
N LEU A 33 -10.81 -16.61 14.16
CA LEU A 33 -9.91 -15.45 14.01
C LEU A 33 -8.80 -15.41 15.06
N ALA A 34 -9.06 -15.89 16.29
CA ALA A 34 -8.12 -15.80 17.41
C ALA A 34 -6.70 -16.31 17.11
N PRO A 35 -6.49 -17.46 16.43
CA PRO A 35 -5.14 -17.95 16.10
C PRO A 35 -4.35 -17.02 15.17
N PHE A 36 -5.03 -16.15 14.41
CA PHE A 36 -4.41 -15.28 13.42
C PHE A 36 -4.11 -13.87 13.93
N ARG A 37 -4.58 -13.49 15.13
CA ARG A 37 -4.38 -12.13 15.66
C ARG A 37 -2.93 -11.70 15.77
N ASP A 38 -2.05 -12.63 16.15
CA ASP A 38 -0.62 -12.40 16.29
C ASP A 38 0.20 -12.98 15.13
N SER A 39 -0.47 -13.42 14.05
CA SER A 39 0.22 -14.01 12.89
C SER A 39 1.00 -12.93 12.13
N PRO A 40 2.31 -13.13 11.88
CA PRO A 40 3.09 -12.21 11.05
C PRO A 40 2.74 -12.32 9.55
N ASP A 41 2.06 -13.37 9.12
CA ASP A 41 1.80 -13.69 7.71
C ASP A 41 0.34 -13.53 7.31
N ILE A 42 -0.60 -13.63 8.26
CA ILE A 42 -2.05 -13.61 7.97
C ILE A 42 -2.70 -12.42 8.70
N LEU A 43 -3.38 -11.57 7.94
CA LEU A 43 -4.33 -10.59 8.47
C LEU A 43 -5.73 -11.17 8.38
N ALA A 44 -6.41 -11.31 9.51
CA ALA A 44 -7.73 -11.91 9.59
C ALA A 44 -8.76 -10.94 10.17
N PHE A 45 -9.88 -10.76 9.47
CA PHE A 45 -10.96 -9.84 9.87
C PHE A 45 -12.33 -10.52 9.82
N GLY A 46 -13.21 -10.09 10.73
CA GLY A 46 -14.64 -10.40 10.69
C GLY A 46 -15.42 -9.32 9.95
N PHE A 47 -16.51 -9.69 9.29
CA PHE A 47 -17.38 -8.74 8.59
C PHE A 47 -17.99 -7.68 9.52
N GLU A 48 -18.12 -7.95 10.82
CA GLU A 48 -18.71 -7.04 11.79
C GLU A 48 -17.97 -5.70 11.84
N GLN A 49 -16.64 -5.72 11.71
CA GLN A 49 -15.82 -4.51 11.68
C GLN A 49 -16.12 -3.63 10.45
N ILE A 50 -16.45 -4.26 9.32
CA ILE A 50 -16.82 -3.57 8.07
C ILE A 50 -18.21 -2.96 8.23
N VAL A 51 -19.16 -3.74 8.75
CA VAL A 51 -20.54 -3.30 8.99
C VAL A 51 -20.59 -2.11 9.94
N GLU A 52 -19.82 -2.16 11.03
CA GLU A 52 -19.73 -1.07 12.02
C GLU A 52 -19.07 0.18 11.43
N LEU A 53 -17.95 0.03 10.72
CA LEU A 53 -17.22 1.16 10.16
C LEU A 53 -18.05 1.95 9.13
N TYR A 54 -18.79 1.24 8.26
CA TYR A 54 -19.55 1.85 7.17
C TYR A 54 -21.07 1.98 7.44
N ASP A 55 -21.52 1.75 8.67
CA ASP A 55 -22.94 1.80 9.11
C ASP A 55 -23.90 1.02 8.18
N ILE A 56 -23.56 -0.25 7.89
CA ILE A 56 -24.34 -1.09 6.97
C ILE A 56 -25.54 -1.69 7.69
N ARG A 57 -26.74 -1.20 7.37
CA ARG A 57 -27.99 -1.69 7.98
C ARG A 57 -28.54 -2.95 7.34
N GLU A 58 -28.36 -3.08 6.03
CA GLU A 58 -28.89 -4.18 5.24
C GLU A 58 -27.75 -4.88 4.50
N VAL A 59 -27.40 -6.07 5.00
CA VAL A 59 -26.26 -6.86 4.52
C VAL A 59 -26.64 -7.75 3.34
N HIS A 60 -27.82 -8.36 3.38
CA HIS A 60 -28.23 -9.40 2.43
C HIS A 60 -29.17 -8.90 1.36
N ASP A 61 -28.99 -9.39 0.14
CA ASP A 61 -29.95 -9.24 -0.95
C ASP A 61 -30.66 -10.58 -1.21
N SER A 62 -31.83 -10.76 -0.59
CA SER A 62 -32.60 -12.01 -0.74
C SER A 62 -33.07 -12.27 -2.17
N GLN A 63 -33.28 -11.22 -2.98
CA GLN A 63 -33.70 -11.37 -4.37
C GLN A 63 -32.52 -11.73 -5.26
N GLY A 64 -31.40 -11.02 -5.09
CA GLY A 64 -30.14 -11.31 -5.78
C GLY A 64 -29.61 -12.73 -5.51
N ASP A 65 -29.72 -13.20 -4.26
CA ASP A 65 -29.26 -14.54 -3.87
C ASP A 65 -30.11 -15.63 -4.55
N ALA A 66 -31.44 -15.49 -4.49
CA ALA A 66 -32.37 -16.45 -5.07
C ALA A 66 -32.27 -16.53 -6.61
N LEU A 67 -31.95 -15.41 -7.27
CA LEU A 67 -31.92 -15.32 -8.72
C LEU A 67 -30.54 -15.61 -9.32
N SER A 68 -29.45 -15.33 -8.61
CA SER A 68 -28.09 -15.34 -9.19
C SER A 68 -26.98 -15.70 -8.21
N ALA A 69 -27.31 -16.23 -7.01
CA ALA A 69 -26.33 -16.54 -5.97
C ALA A 69 -25.44 -15.33 -5.60
N ILE A 70 -26.05 -14.14 -5.59
CA ILE A 70 -25.45 -12.87 -5.14
C ILE A 70 -26.02 -12.56 -3.75
N PRO A 71 -25.34 -12.95 -2.66
CA PRO A 71 -25.96 -12.99 -1.33
C PRO A 71 -26.03 -11.65 -0.61
N TYR A 72 -25.33 -10.61 -1.11
CA TYR A 72 -25.12 -9.35 -0.41
C TYR A 72 -25.61 -8.14 -1.21
N THR A 73 -25.97 -7.07 -0.51
CA THR A 73 -26.35 -5.80 -1.14
C THR A 73 -25.14 -5.14 -1.83
N GLU A 74 -25.40 -4.25 -2.80
CA GLU A 74 -24.36 -3.46 -3.47
C GLU A 74 -23.50 -2.67 -2.47
N ARG A 75 -24.13 -2.14 -1.41
CA ARG A 75 -23.45 -1.44 -0.31
C ARG A 75 -22.49 -2.35 0.46
N MET A 76 -22.89 -3.59 0.74
CA MET A 76 -22.02 -4.56 1.41
C MET A 76 -20.83 -4.93 0.54
N PHE A 77 -21.03 -5.19 -0.76
CA PHE A 77 -19.92 -5.46 -1.68
C PHE A 77 -18.95 -4.29 -1.78
N ALA A 78 -19.45 -3.06 -1.91
CA ALA A 78 -18.60 -1.87 -1.94
C ALA A 78 -17.80 -1.72 -0.65
N ALA A 79 -18.42 -1.95 0.52
CA ALA A 79 -17.73 -1.89 1.79
C ALA A 79 -16.63 -2.94 1.93
N MET A 80 -16.90 -4.19 1.54
CA MET A 80 -15.91 -5.27 1.54
C MET A 80 -14.75 -4.97 0.58
N ALA A 81 -15.05 -4.55 -0.66
CA ALA A 81 -14.05 -4.18 -1.64
C ALA A 81 -13.17 -3.03 -1.14
N THR A 82 -13.79 -2.00 -0.56
CA THR A 82 -13.09 -0.84 0.04
C THR A 82 -12.21 -1.29 1.21
N TRP A 83 -12.69 -2.19 2.08
CA TRP A 83 -11.90 -2.74 3.17
C TRP A 83 -10.69 -3.53 2.69
N ILE A 84 -10.86 -4.36 1.65
CA ILE A 84 -9.78 -5.13 1.05
C ILE A 84 -8.72 -4.18 0.46
N ALA A 85 -9.14 -3.19 -0.32
CA ALA A 85 -8.25 -2.18 -0.89
C ALA A 85 -7.50 -1.39 0.19
N ARG A 86 -8.21 -0.95 1.23
CA ARG A 86 -7.68 -0.26 2.42
C ARG A 86 -6.62 -1.11 3.14
N THR A 87 -6.88 -2.40 3.31
CA THR A 87 -5.95 -3.35 3.91
C THR A 87 -4.70 -3.55 3.05
N LEU A 88 -4.88 -3.75 1.74
CA LEU A 88 -3.79 -3.93 0.79
C LEU A 88 -2.90 -2.69 0.74
N TYR A 89 -3.47 -1.50 0.76
CA TYR A 89 -2.74 -0.24 0.85
C TYR A 89 -1.86 -0.21 2.11
N SER A 90 -2.41 -0.54 3.27
CA SER A 90 -1.67 -0.61 4.54
C SER A 90 -0.54 -1.64 4.53
N LEU A 91 -0.65 -2.72 3.76
CA LEU A 91 0.37 -3.77 3.65
C LEU A 91 1.49 -3.43 2.66
N THR A 92 1.18 -2.70 1.60
CA THR A 92 2.10 -2.46 0.48
C THR A 92 2.77 -1.09 0.55
N THR A 93 2.23 -0.17 1.34
CA THR A 93 2.75 1.19 1.44
C THR A 93 3.51 1.38 2.75
N PRO A 94 4.73 1.96 2.70
CA PRO A 94 5.44 2.35 3.91
C PRO A 94 4.58 3.30 4.75
N PRO A 95 4.38 3.00 6.03
CA PRO A 95 3.49 3.81 6.82
C PRO A 95 4.10 5.17 7.17
N PHE A 96 3.24 6.17 7.35
CA PHE A 96 3.62 7.41 8.02
C PHE A 96 4.09 7.13 9.45
N LYS A 97 4.85 8.03 10.06
CA LYS A 97 5.42 7.81 11.40
C LYS A 97 5.01 8.89 12.38
N VAL A 98 4.69 10.09 11.90
CA VAL A 98 4.37 11.25 12.72
C VAL A 98 3.02 11.80 12.32
N ILE A 99 2.17 11.99 13.31
CA ILE A 99 0.96 12.81 13.21
C ILE A 99 1.28 14.14 13.87
N VAL A 100 1.07 15.21 13.13
CA VAL A 100 1.19 16.58 13.59
C VAL A 100 -0.20 17.19 13.61
N ALA A 101 -0.65 17.68 14.75
CA ALA A 101 -1.96 18.32 14.89
C ALA A 101 -1.80 19.81 15.20
N ASP A 102 -2.60 20.66 14.58
CA ASP A 102 -2.88 21.99 15.11
C ASP A 102 -3.68 21.90 16.42
N CYS A 103 -3.80 23.01 17.13
CA CYS A 103 -4.51 23.12 18.39
C CYS A 103 -5.91 23.74 18.22
N ASP A 104 -5.97 25.04 17.96
CA ASP A 104 -7.23 25.78 17.82
C ASP A 104 -8.06 25.24 16.66
N ASN A 105 -9.38 25.14 16.84
CA ASN A 105 -10.37 24.56 15.90
C ASN A 105 -10.09 23.12 15.42
N THR A 106 -8.99 22.51 15.87
CA THR A 106 -8.53 21.16 15.53
C THR A 106 -8.69 20.22 16.72
N LEU A 107 -7.99 20.46 17.83
CA LEU A 107 -8.08 19.66 19.07
C LEU A 107 -9.20 20.15 20.01
N TRP A 108 -9.66 21.37 19.82
CA TRP A 108 -10.80 22.01 20.48
C TRP A 108 -11.41 23.05 19.54
N ASP A 109 -12.57 23.59 19.87
CA ASP A 109 -13.24 24.69 19.18
C ASP A 109 -12.96 26.02 19.89
N GLY A 110 -12.60 27.06 19.13
CA GLY A 110 -12.20 28.37 19.65
C GLY A 110 -10.70 28.65 19.51
N VAL A 111 -10.33 29.91 19.72
CA VAL A 111 -8.95 30.41 19.61
C VAL A 111 -8.45 30.75 21.01
N VAL A 112 -7.52 29.97 21.55
CA VAL A 112 -7.09 30.10 22.95
C VAL A 112 -6.53 31.49 23.28
N ALA A 113 -5.88 32.16 22.32
CA ALA A 113 -5.35 33.51 22.48
C ALA A 113 -6.46 34.58 22.67
N GLU A 114 -7.67 34.33 22.17
CA GLU A 114 -8.81 35.25 22.25
C GLU A 114 -9.79 34.84 23.37
N ASP A 115 -10.15 33.56 23.42
CA ASP A 115 -11.17 33.01 24.31
C ASP A 115 -10.61 32.63 25.69
N GLY A 116 -9.29 32.45 25.79
CA GLY A 116 -8.63 31.91 26.97
C GLY A 116 -8.87 30.41 27.17
N PRO A 117 -8.12 29.75 28.08
CA PRO A 117 -8.23 28.31 28.31
C PRO A 117 -9.62 27.85 28.76
N GLU A 118 -10.32 28.66 29.54
CA GLU A 118 -11.67 28.33 30.02
C GLU A 118 -12.78 28.62 28.98
N GLY A 119 -12.51 29.45 27.98
CA GLY A 119 -13.49 29.88 26.97
C GLY A 119 -13.63 28.93 25.77
N ILE A 120 -12.62 28.10 25.50
CA ILE A 120 -12.67 27.09 24.43
C ILE A 120 -13.64 25.94 24.75
N ARG A 121 -14.12 25.27 23.71
CA ARG A 121 -15.07 24.15 23.82
C ARG A 121 -14.48 22.86 23.27
N ILE A 122 -14.71 21.75 23.97
CA ILE A 122 -14.23 20.43 23.55
C ILE A 122 -15.46 19.54 23.28
N ASP A 123 -15.98 19.65 22.05
CA ASP A 123 -17.13 18.84 21.61
C ASP A 123 -16.76 17.37 21.33
N PRO A 124 -17.73 16.44 21.26
CA PRO A 124 -17.47 15.01 21.03
C PRO A 124 -16.61 14.68 19.81
N VAL A 125 -16.68 15.48 18.74
CA VAL A 125 -15.85 15.27 17.54
C VAL A 125 -14.36 15.58 17.79
N HIS A 126 -14.05 16.51 18.69
CA HIS A 126 -12.68 16.79 19.11
C HIS A 126 -12.15 15.65 19.97
N LEU A 127 -12.99 15.12 20.87
CA LEU A 127 -12.66 13.92 21.65
C LEU A 127 -12.46 12.69 20.77
N GLU A 128 -13.24 12.54 19.69
CA GLU A 128 -13.06 11.49 18.68
C GLU A 128 -11.68 11.59 18.02
N LEU A 129 -11.27 12.80 17.61
CA LEU A 129 -9.91 13.03 17.09
C LEU A 129 -8.84 12.72 18.14
N GLN A 130 -8.96 13.23 19.37
CA GLN A 130 -7.98 12.97 20.43
C GLN A 130 -7.85 11.48 20.75
N SER A 131 -8.98 10.76 20.81
CA SER A 131 -9.00 9.31 20.99
C SER A 131 -8.29 8.58 19.84
N LEU A 132 -8.56 8.98 18.60
CA LEU A 132 -7.86 8.46 17.42
C LEU A 132 -6.34 8.68 17.54
N LEU A 133 -5.90 9.89 17.90
CA LEU A 133 -4.49 10.23 18.06
C LEU A 133 -3.81 9.37 19.14
N LEU A 134 -4.47 9.16 20.29
CA LEU A 134 -4.00 8.28 21.36
C LEU A 134 -3.87 6.81 20.90
N ASP A 135 -4.85 6.32 20.15
CA ASP A 135 -4.80 4.94 19.64
C ASP A 135 -3.69 4.77 18.60
N ARG A 136 -3.44 5.78 17.78
CA ARG A 136 -2.30 5.77 16.85
C ARG A 136 -0.96 5.89 17.54
N LYS A 137 -0.88 6.64 18.65
CA LYS A 137 0.29 6.64 19.53
C LYS A 137 0.57 5.24 20.11
N LYS A 138 -0.46 4.56 20.63
CA LYS A 138 -0.34 3.17 21.12
C LYS A 138 0.09 2.20 20.02
N ALA A 139 -0.30 2.46 18.78
CA ALA A 139 0.10 1.70 17.60
C ALA A 139 1.49 2.10 17.04
N GLY A 140 2.24 2.96 17.73
CA GLY A 140 3.65 3.26 17.41
C GLY A 140 3.91 4.57 16.68
N MET A 141 2.88 5.38 16.40
CA MET A 141 3.06 6.70 15.78
C MET A 141 3.50 7.76 16.79
N LEU A 142 4.24 8.75 16.33
CA LEU A 142 4.59 9.93 17.11
C LEU A 142 3.51 10.99 16.96
N LEU A 143 3.18 11.65 18.07
CA LEU A 143 2.25 12.76 18.10
C LEU A 143 3.02 14.06 18.32
N CYS A 144 2.86 15.04 17.46
CA CYS A 144 3.45 16.37 17.64
C CYS A 144 2.37 17.46 17.57
N LEU A 145 2.61 18.58 18.25
CA LEU A 145 1.79 19.79 18.09
C LEU A 145 2.46 20.82 17.20
N LEU A 146 1.67 21.47 16.36
CA LEU A 146 2.11 22.51 15.45
C LEU A 146 1.07 23.62 15.38
N SER A 147 1.25 24.65 16.20
CA SER A 147 0.23 25.69 16.35
C SER A 147 0.82 27.09 16.35
N LYS A 148 0.10 28.04 15.74
CA LYS A 148 0.44 29.46 15.74
C LYS A 148 -0.13 30.14 16.98
N ASN A 149 0.52 29.89 18.11
CA ASN A 149 0.05 30.33 19.41
C ASN A 149 1.20 30.75 20.33
N ARG A 150 0.85 31.29 21.49
CA ARG A 150 1.78 31.37 22.62
C ARG A 150 1.79 30.03 23.34
N GLU A 151 2.98 29.48 23.54
CA GLU A 151 3.18 28.17 24.16
C GLU A 151 2.52 28.04 25.54
N GLU A 152 2.63 29.08 26.38
CA GLU A 152 2.03 29.12 27.72
C GLU A 152 0.51 28.96 27.69
N ASP A 153 -0.18 29.57 26.72
CA ASP A 153 -1.64 29.53 26.64
C ASP A 153 -2.13 28.14 26.23
N VAL A 154 -1.42 27.50 25.29
CA VAL A 154 -1.70 26.11 24.89
C VAL A 154 -1.47 25.16 26.05
N PHE A 155 -0.35 25.25 26.77
CA PHE A 155 -0.11 24.34 27.89
C PHE A 155 -1.09 24.56 29.06
N ARG A 156 -1.56 25.79 29.29
CA ARG A 156 -2.63 26.03 30.27
C ARG A 156 -3.93 25.32 29.91
N VAL A 157 -4.25 25.14 28.63
CA VAL A 157 -5.39 24.30 28.21
C VAL A 157 -5.16 22.85 28.64
N PHE A 158 -4.00 22.27 28.33
CA PHE A 158 -3.66 20.90 28.73
C PHE A 158 -3.66 20.71 30.27
N GLU A 159 -3.28 21.73 31.04
CA GLU A 159 -3.26 21.66 32.50
C GLU A 159 -4.63 21.85 33.16
N ARG A 160 -5.48 22.74 32.62
CA ARG A 160 -6.72 23.16 33.28
C ARG A 160 -7.97 22.47 32.77
N ARG A 161 -7.95 21.92 31.55
CA ARG A 161 -9.13 21.31 30.94
C ARG A 161 -9.17 19.82 31.21
N GLU A 162 -10.00 19.44 32.18
CA GLU A 162 -10.22 18.03 32.55
C GLU A 162 -10.85 17.20 31.42
N GLU A 163 -11.51 17.84 30.44
CA GLU A 163 -12.08 17.14 29.29
C GLU A 163 -11.05 16.67 28.26
N MET A 164 -9.82 17.20 28.30
CA MET A 164 -8.76 16.80 27.38
C MET A 164 -8.36 15.33 27.60
N LEU A 165 -8.36 14.54 26.54
CA LEU A 165 -7.87 13.16 26.58
C LEU A 165 -6.35 13.11 26.40
N LEU A 166 -5.83 14.01 25.55
CA LEU A 166 -4.39 14.15 25.33
C LEU A 166 -3.72 14.89 26.48
N ASN A 167 -2.58 14.37 26.91
CA ASN A 167 -1.70 15.01 27.88
C ASN A 167 -0.40 15.47 27.22
N VAL A 168 0.34 16.37 27.87
CA VAL A 168 1.65 16.81 27.37
C VAL A 168 2.64 15.64 27.26
N GLU A 169 2.51 14.63 28.12
CA GLU A 169 3.31 13.39 28.07
C GLU A 169 2.98 12.50 26.86
N ASP A 170 1.87 12.78 26.17
CA ASP A 170 1.54 12.11 24.92
C ASP A 170 2.32 12.63 23.72
N LEU A 171 2.88 13.83 23.84
CA LEU A 171 3.54 14.55 22.76
C LEU A 171 5.01 14.16 22.66
N ALA A 172 5.42 13.85 21.43
CA ALA A 172 6.81 13.62 21.08
C ALA A 172 7.60 14.93 21.05
N ALA A 173 7.06 15.92 20.34
CA ALA A 173 7.63 17.25 20.24
C ALA A 173 6.51 18.27 19.95
N CYS A 174 6.81 19.56 20.13
CA CYS A 174 5.87 20.62 19.80
C CYS A 174 6.60 21.81 19.17
N ARG A 175 5.88 22.55 18.32
CA ARG A 175 6.28 23.85 17.79
C ARG A 175 5.08 24.78 17.92
N ILE A 176 5.09 25.57 18.99
CA ILE A 176 4.01 26.51 19.32
C ILE A 176 4.60 27.92 19.29
N ASN A 177 4.54 28.54 18.12
CA ASN A 177 5.14 29.86 17.87
C ASN A 177 4.53 30.49 16.59
N TRP A 178 4.90 31.73 16.28
CA TRP A 178 4.35 32.48 15.14
C TRP A 178 5.09 32.25 13.81
N GLN A 179 6.00 31.27 13.73
CA GLN A 179 6.68 30.93 12.47
C GLN A 179 5.72 30.19 11.51
N SER A 180 6.10 30.10 10.23
CA SER A 180 5.36 29.31 9.24
C SER A 180 5.32 27.83 9.63
N LYS A 181 4.16 27.17 9.42
CA LYS A 181 3.99 25.75 9.73
C LYS A 181 4.97 24.88 8.95
N SER A 182 5.28 25.21 7.70
CA SER A 182 6.29 24.49 6.92
C SER A 182 7.70 24.49 7.53
N LEU A 183 8.15 25.63 8.07
CA LEU A 183 9.46 25.75 8.73
C LEU A 183 9.49 24.92 10.00
N ASN A 184 8.47 25.08 10.86
CA ASN A 184 8.34 24.31 12.09
C ASN A 184 8.29 22.79 11.83
N ILE A 185 7.63 22.33 10.75
CA ILE A 185 7.65 20.90 10.38
C ILE A 185 9.05 20.43 9.95
N LYS A 186 9.83 21.25 9.24
CA LYS A 186 11.22 20.92 8.89
C LYS A 186 12.09 20.78 10.14
N GLU A 187 11.94 21.69 11.09
CA GLU A 187 12.65 21.59 12.37
C GLU A 187 12.23 20.35 13.17
N LEU A 188 10.94 20.01 13.19
CA LEU A 188 10.46 18.77 13.82
C LEU A 188 11.03 17.53 13.12
N ALA A 189 11.12 17.54 11.79
CA ALA A 189 11.71 16.45 11.01
C ALA A 189 13.20 16.25 11.32
N GLU A 190 13.95 17.35 11.48
CA GLU A 190 15.35 17.34 11.89
C GLU A 190 15.52 16.83 13.33
N GLU A 191 14.74 17.37 14.28
CA GLU A 191 14.76 16.96 15.69
C GLU A 191 14.45 15.46 15.86
N LEU A 192 13.43 14.96 15.14
CA LEU A 192 13.03 13.56 15.17
C LEU A 192 13.91 12.65 14.29
N ASN A 193 14.82 13.22 13.50
CA ASN A 193 15.65 12.53 12.52
C ASN A 193 14.81 11.66 11.56
N LEU A 194 13.75 12.26 11.01
CA LEU A 194 12.79 11.63 10.10
C LEU A 194 12.64 12.43 8.81
N GLY A 195 12.36 11.74 7.70
CA GLY A 195 12.03 12.40 6.44
C GLY A 195 10.64 13.03 6.47
N LEU A 196 10.46 14.15 5.77
CA LEU A 196 9.17 14.83 5.63
C LEU A 196 8.06 13.93 5.05
N ASP A 197 8.43 12.93 4.24
CA ASP A 197 7.54 11.91 3.68
C ASP A 197 6.92 10.97 4.73
N SER A 198 7.36 11.07 5.99
CA SER A 198 6.84 10.33 7.14
C SER A 198 5.81 11.13 7.98
N PHE A 199 5.50 12.38 7.61
CA PHE A 199 4.62 13.27 8.39
C PHE A 199 3.22 13.39 7.78
N VAL A 200 2.20 13.38 8.66
CA VAL A 200 0.82 13.76 8.35
C VAL A 200 0.44 14.96 9.21
N LEU A 201 0.03 16.07 8.59
CA LEU A 201 -0.50 17.26 9.26
C LEU A 201 -2.03 17.23 9.25
N LEU A 202 -2.65 17.41 10.41
CA LEU A 202 -4.08 17.62 10.59
C LEU A 202 -4.32 19.07 11.04
N ASP A 203 -5.13 19.80 10.27
CA ASP A 203 -5.31 21.25 10.43
C ASP A 203 -6.67 21.65 9.84
N ASP A 204 -7.42 22.52 10.50
CA ASP A 204 -8.71 23.02 10.01
C ASP A 204 -8.56 24.22 9.06
N ASN A 205 -7.39 24.88 9.04
CA ASN A 205 -7.17 26.09 8.26
C ASN A 205 -6.65 25.75 6.85
N PRO A 206 -7.43 26.03 5.79
CA PRO A 206 -7.03 25.71 4.41
C PRO A 206 -5.80 26.51 3.95
N VAL A 207 -5.57 27.70 4.51
CA VAL A 207 -4.40 28.54 4.15
C VAL A 207 -3.12 27.90 4.68
N GLU A 208 -3.13 27.41 5.91
CA GLU A 208 -1.98 26.74 6.52
C GLU A 208 -1.69 25.40 5.84
N CYS A 209 -2.73 24.63 5.52
CA CYS A 209 -2.61 23.41 4.72
C CYS A 209 -1.99 23.68 3.33
N ALA A 210 -2.43 24.73 2.65
CA ALA A 210 -1.90 25.11 1.34
C ALA A 210 -0.43 25.57 1.42
N GLU A 211 -0.08 26.31 2.48
CA GLU A 211 1.29 26.75 2.77
C GLU A 211 2.24 25.55 2.92
N VAL A 212 1.88 24.59 3.77
CA VAL A 212 2.69 23.39 4.00
C VAL A 212 2.78 22.54 2.74
N ASN A 213 1.68 22.33 2.01
CA ASN A 213 1.67 21.54 0.78
C ASN A 213 2.53 22.19 -0.34
N ALA A 214 2.66 23.52 -0.36
CA ALA A 214 3.51 24.23 -1.30
C ALA A 214 5.00 24.16 -0.93
N ALA A 215 5.33 24.32 0.35
CA ALA A 215 6.70 24.40 0.84
C ALA A 215 7.32 23.03 1.19
N CYS A 216 6.49 22.03 1.49
CA CYS A 216 6.82 20.67 1.92
C CYS A 216 5.86 19.65 1.26
N PRO A 217 5.88 19.47 -0.07
CA PRO A 217 4.95 18.58 -0.78
C PRO A 217 5.01 17.10 -0.35
N GLU A 218 6.12 16.68 0.27
CA GLU A 218 6.30 15.35 0.83
C GLU A 218 5.41 15.09 2.06
N VAL A 219 5.07 16.15 2.81
CA VAL A 219 4.18 16.08 3.97
C VAL A 219 2.75 15.90 3.49
N LEU A 220 2.05 14.90 4.03
CA LEU A 220 0.62 14.77 3.77
C LEU A 220 -0.15 15.75 4.63
N THR A 221 -0.86 16.69 4.02
CA THR A 221 -1.75 17.62 4.72
C THR A 221 -3.20 17.15 4.60
N ILE A 222 -3.94 17.10 5.70
CA ILE A 222 -5.37 16.77 5.74
C ILE A 222 -6.12 17.97 6.30
N LEU A 223 -7.01 18.53 5.49
CA LEU A 223 -7.89 19.62 5.90
C LEU A 223 -9.07 19.05 6.71
N LEU A 224 -9.19 19.46 7.97
CA LEU A 224 -10.30 19.02 8.83
C LEU A 224 -11.56 19.87 8.55
N PRO A 225 -12.69 19.25 8.16
CA PRO A 225 -13.93 19.98 7.96
C PRO A 225 -14.41 20.65 9.25
N GLY A 226 -14.98 21.85 9.14
CA GLY A 226 -15.57 22.55 10.30
C GLY A 226 -16.88 21.93 10.80
N ARG A 227 -17.57 21.15 9.96
CA ARG A 227 -18.81 20.45 10.34
C ARG A 227 -18.50 19.14 11.06
N PRO A 228 -19.05 18.90 12.27
CA PRO A 228 -18.77 17.68 13.03
C PRO A 228 -19.07 16.37 12.30
N SER A 229 -20.17 16.30 11.54
CA SER A 229 -20.55 15.08 10.80
C SER A 229 -19.58 14.75 9.66
N GLU A 230 -19.13 15.78 8.92
CA GLU A 230 -18.14 15.63 7.84
C GLU A 230 -16.77 15.28 8.41
N ARG A 231 -16.39 15.90 9.54
CA ARG A 231 -15.16 15.60 10.27
C ARG A 231 -15.15 14.14 10.76
N SER A 232 -16.20 13.68 11.42
CA SER A 232 -16.30 12.27 11.88
C SER A 232 -16.23 11.28 10.70
N ALA A 233 -16.93 11.57 9.59
CA ALA A 233 -16.85 10.76 8.38
C ALA A 233 -15.42 10.71 7.79
N LEU A 234 -14.72 11.85 7.76
CA LEU A 234 -13.34 11.93 7.32
C LEU A 234 -12.42 11.11 8.23
N LEU A 235 -12.50 11.27 9.55
CA LEU A 235 -11.64 10.55 10.51
C LEU A 235 -11.75 9.03 10.36
N LYS A 236 -12.96 8.50 10.13
CA LYS A 236 -13.19 7.07 9.86
C LYS A 236 -12.55 6.58 8.55
N ASN A 237 -12.35 7.47 7.58
CA ASN A 237 -11.80 7.16 6.25
C ASN A 237 -10.34 7.59 6.05
N LEU A 238 -9.63 7.98 7.12
CA LEU A 238 -8.19 8.28 7.05
C LEU A 238 -7.34 7.01 6.93
N TRP A 239 -7.24 6.46 5.71
CA TRP A 239 -6.46 5.23 5.44
C TRP A 239 -4.99 5.35 5.87
N VAL A 240 -4.46 6.56 5.82
CA VAL A 240 -3.06 6.87 6.17
C VAL A 240 -2.72 6.64 7.64
N LEU A 241 -3.76 6.58 8.49
CA LEU A 241 -3.64 6.28 9.90
C LEU A 241 -3.98 4.82 10.22
N ASP A 242 -4.29 3.97 9.25
CA ASP A 242 -4.61 2.57 9.55
C ASP A 242 -3.41 1.78 10.02
N ARG A 243 -3.66 0.93 11.02
CA ARG A 243 -2.67 0.03 11.63
C ARG A 243 -3.27 -1.34 11.85
N PHE A 244 -3.30 -2.13 10.78
CA PHE A 244 -3.78 -3.51 10.85
C PHE A 244 -2.71 -4.49 11.36
N ARG A 245 -1.44 -4.09 11.39
CA ARG A 245 -0.34 -4.82 12.04
C ARG A 245 0.24 -3.97 13.16
N ALA A 246 0.12 -4.44 14.40
CA ALA A 246 0.96 -3.96 15.48
C ALA A 246 2.24 -4.80 15.47
N THR A 247 3.29 -4.33 14.78
CA THR A 247 4.55 -5.08 14.81
C THR A 247 5.26 -4.83 16.15
N ARG A 248 6.01 -5.82 16.65
CA ARG A 248 6.90 -5.63 17.81
C ARG A 248 7.84 -4.43 17.58
N GLU A 249 8.29 -4.27 16.32
CA GLU A 249 9.09 -3.14 15.86
C GLU A 249 8.39 -1.77 15.99
N ASP A 250 7.06 -1.68 15.88
CA ASP A 250 6.32 -0.42 16.08
C ASP A 250 6.27 -0.02 17.56
N ARG A 251 6.17 -0.98 18.49
CA ARG A 251 6.28 -0.72 19.94
C ARG A 251 7.70 -0.32 20.32
N ASP A 252 8.69 -1.08 19.85
CA ASP A 252 10.11 -0.81 20.09
C ASP A 252 10.50 0.59 19.54
N ARG A 253 9.90 1.02 18.42
CA ARG A 253 10.06 2.37 17.86
C ARG A 253 9.47 3.45 18.77
N ALA A 254 8.24 3.29 19.28
CA ALA A 254 7.65 4.27 20.19
C ALA A 254 8.46 4.45 21.48
N GLU A 255 8.97 3.34 22.04
CA GLU A 255 9.86 3.38 23.20
C GLU A 255 11.20 4.06 22.87
N TYR A 256 11.79 3.75 21.71
CA TYR A 256 13.01 4.42 21.24
C TYR A 256 12.84 5.94 21.13
N TYR A 257 11.71 6.41 20.58
CA TYR A 257 11.44 7.83 20.45
C TYR A 257 11.17 8.51 21.80
N ARG A 258 10.38 7.89 22.69
CA ARG A 258 10.22 8.39 24.07
C ARG A 258 11.57 8.55 24.75
N ALA A 259 12.42 7.53 24.63
CA ALA A 259 13.78 7.59 25.15
C ALA A 259 14.57 8.74 24.50
N ASN A 260 14.42 8.96 23.19
CA ASN A 260 15.10 10.06 22.49
C ASN A 260 14.66 11.45 22.94
N ILE A 261 13.36 11.65 23.21
CA ILE A 261 12.84 12.92 23.75
C ILE A 261 13.42 13.20 25.13
N HIS A 262 13.49 12.17 25.99
CA HIS A 262 14.14 12.31 27.29
C HIS A 262 15.65 12.61 27.16
N ARG A 263 16.33 12.06 26.14
CA ARG A 263 17.74 12.38 25.84
C ARG A 263 17.90 13.82 25.39
N GLU A 264 17.06 14.33 24.49
CA GLU A 264 17.14 15.73 24.03
C GLU A 264 16.79 16.72 25.15
N ARG A 265 15.78 16.43 25.99
CA ARG A 265 15.52 17.22 27.20
C ARG A 265 16.70 17.23 28.16
N LEU A 266 17.35 16.08 28.38
CA LEU A 266 18.56 16.01 29.19
C LEU A 266 19.69 16.84 28.57
N LYS A 267 19.88 16.78 27.26
CA LYS A 267 20.90 17.54 26.54
C LYS A 267 20.68 19.05 26.63
N GLN A 268 19.43 19.50 26.53
CA GLN A 268 19.07 20.91 26.67
C GLN A 268 19.23 21.40 28.12
N ALA A 269 18.94 20.55 29.10
CA ALA A 269 19.09 20.87 30.52
C ALA A 269 20.55 20.77 31.01
N ALA A 270 21.41 20.03 30.32
CA ALA A 270 22.79 19.80 30.72
C ALA A 270 23.65 21.07 30.51
N PRO A 271 24.36 21.55 31.55
CA PRO A 271 25.29 22.68 31.46
C PRO A 271 26.44 22.49 30.47
N SER A 272 26.83 21.24 30.20
CA SER A 272 27.92 20.91 29.28
C SER A 272 27.71 19.56 28.61
N PHE A 273 28.42 19.31 27.50
CA PHE A 273 28.40 18.03 26.81
C PHE A 273 28.92 16.87 27.69
N ALA A 274 29.89 17.14 28.57
CA ALA A 274 30.40 16.15 29.50
C ALA A 274 29.32 15.69 30.50
N GLU A 275 28.59 16.63 31.10
CA GLU A 275 27.48 16.34 32.02
C GLU A 275 26.31 15.64 31.31
N PHE A 276 26.06 15.97 30.04
CA PHE A 276 25.08 15.25 29.24
C PHE A 276 25.46 13.76 29.09
N ILE A 277 26.70 13.45 28.69
CA ILE A 277 27.16 12.07 28.51
C ILE A 277 27.12 11.30 29.83
N GLU A 278 27.57 11.91 30.92
CA GLU A 278 27.52 11.28 32.25
C GLU A 278 26.07 10.99 32.66
N GLY A 279 25.18 11.96 32.45
CA GLY A 279 23.76 11.84 32.77
C GLY A 279 23.01 10.79 31.95
N LEU A 280 23.51 10.39 30.77
CA LEU A 280 22.92 9.29 30.00
C LEU A 280 23.11 7.94 30.71
N HIS A 281 24.19 7.75 31.47
CA HIS A 281 24.63 6.44 31.96
C HIS A 281 24.70 5.38 30.84
N LEU A 282 25.45 5.72 29.79
CA LEU A 282 25.58 4.85 28.62
C LEU A 282 26.25 3.53 28.99
N GLN A 283 25.63 2.41 28.62
CA GLN A 283 26.18 1.06 28.75
C GLN A 283 26.51 0.53 27.35
N VAL A 284 27.73 0.01 27.19
CA VAL A 284 28.23 -0.53 25.92
C VAL A 284 28.61 -1.98 26.16
N ASP A 285 27.91 -2.88 25.50
CA ASP A 285 28.18 -4.32 25.53
C ASP A 285 28.80 -4.73 24.20
N ILE A 286 29.96 -5.38 24.27
CA ILE A 286 30.69 -5.88 23.11
C ILE A 286 30.87 -7.39 23.28
N GLU A 287 30.25 -8.16 22.38
CA GLU A 287 30.20 -9.62 22.47
C GLU A 287 30.43 -10.28 21.11
N SER A 288 30.79 -11.57 21.11
CA SER A 288 30.77 -12.39 19.90
C SER A 288 29.36 -12.45 19.30
N MET A 289 29.26 -12.44 17.97
CA MET A 289 27.97 -12.48 17.27
C MET A 289 27.19 -13.76 17.56
N ARG A 290 25.90 -13.60 17.85
CA ARG A 290 24.93 -14.70 17.93
C ARG A 290 24.32 -14.92 16.54
N GLU A 291 24.00 -16.17 16.18
CA GLU A 291 23.46 -16.50 14.84
C GLU A 291 22.22 -15.68 14.47
N GLU A 292 21.33 -15.45 15.42
CA GLU A 292 20.10 -14.65 15.25
C GLU A 292 20.37 -13.19 14.82
N GLN A 293 21.58 -12.67 15.05
CA GLN A 293 21.96 -11.29 14.73
C GLN A 293 22.48 -11.12 13.29
N LEU A 294 22.76 -12.22 12.58
CA LEU A 294 23.36 -12.18 11.24
C LEU A 294 22.59 -11.31 10.23
N PRO A 295 21.24 -11.38 10.11
CA PRO A 295 20.51 -10.51 9.19
C PRO A 295 20.68 -9.03 9.52
N ARG A 296 20.74 -8.69 10.82
CA ARG A 296 20.91 -7.31 11.29
C ARG A 296 22.33 -6.80 11.04
N VAL A 297 23.34 -7.64 11.23
CA VAL A 297 24.75 -7.34 10.91
C VAL A 297 24.89 -7.05 9.42
N ALA A 298 24.36 -7.91 8.55
CA ALA A 298 24.36 -7.69 7.10
C ALA A 298 23.69 -6.36 6.73
N GLN A 299 22.53 -6.05 7.33
CA GLN A 299 21.83 -4.80 7.13
C GLN A 299 22.67 -3.57 7.52
N LEU A 300 23.40 -3.63 8.64
CA LEU A 300 24.26 -2.53 9.09
C LEU A 300 25.41 -2.25 8.13
N THR A 301 26.03 -3.28 7.54
CA THR A 301 27.11 -3.09 6.55
C THR A 301 26.63 -2.33 5.30
N ARG A 302 25.34 -2.45 4.94
CA ARG A 302 24.75 -1.79 3.78
C ARG A 302 24.26 -0.37 4.06
N ARG A 303 23.82 -0.09 5.30
CA ARG A 303 23.23 1.20 5.68
C ARG A 303 24.24 2.19 6.27
N THR A 304 25.34 1.71 6.83
CA THR A 304 26.30 2.54 7.55
C THR A 304 27.39 3.05 6.62
N ASN A 305 27.38 4.36 6.35
CA ASN A 305 28.33 5.00 5.42
C ASN A 305 29.21 6.06 6.10
N GLN A 306 28.83 6.61 7.26
CA GLN A 306 29.60 7.69 7.91
C GLN A 306 30.73 7.19 8.80
N PHE A 307 30.49 6.16 9.60
CA PHE A 307 31.52 5.51 10.40
C PHE A 307 31.74 4.10 9.87
N ASN A 308 32.44 4.00 8.74
CA ASN A 308 32.78 2.75 8.07
C ASN A 308 34.18 2.87 7.45
N ALA A 309 35.15 2.11 7.97
CA ALA A 309 36.55 2.23 7.56
C ALA A 309 36.81 1.60 6.17
N SER A 310 36.15 0.48 5.87
CA SER A 310 36.46 -0.34 4.69
C SER A 310 35.49 -0.14 3.52
N ALA A 311 34.33 0.50 3.76
CA ALA A 311 33.22 0.66 2.83
C ALA A 311 32.69 -0.67 2.23
N LYS A 312 33.03 -1.81 2.85
CA LYS A 312 32.61 -3.14 2.42
C LYS A 312 31.14 -3.37 2.80
N ARG A 313 30.33 -3.73 1.79
CA ARG A 313 28.92 -4.11 1.96
C ARG A 313 28.82 -5.62 1.84
N ARG A 314 28.17 -6.28 2.79
CA ARG A 314 28.05 -7.74 2.80
C ARG A 314 26.61 -8.22 2.83
N THR A 315 26.42 -9.40 2.27
CA THR A 315 25.26 -10.28 2.42
C THR A 315 25.48 -11.19 3.62
N GLU A 316 24.42 -11.86 4.07
CA GLU A 316 24.48 -12.85 5.14
C GLU A 316 25.47 -13.98 4.78
N ALA A 317 25.36 -14.53 3.56
CA ALA A 317 26.23 -15.58 3.06
C ALA A 317 27.72 -15.18 2.99
N GLU A 318 28.03 -13.92 2.64
CA GLU A 318 29.42 -13.43 2.62
C GLU A 318 30.00 -13.30 4.04
N ILE A 319 29.17 -12.94 5.03
CA ILE A 319 29.60 -12.86 6.43
C ILE A 319 29.83 -14.26 6.99
N GLU A 320 28.92 -15.20 6.74
CA GLU A 320 29.07 -16.61 7.13
C GLU A 320 30.30 -17.25 6.49
N GLY A 321 30.48 -17.07 5.19
CA GLY A 321 31.65 -17.59 4.47
C GLY A 321 32.96 -17.04 5.03
N TRP A 322 33.00 -15.75 5.37
CA TRP A 322 34.18 -15.14 5.98
C TRP A 322 34.43 -15.66 7.40
N LEU A 323 33.39 -15.82 8.22
CA LEU A 323 33.50 -16.41 9.56
C LEU A 323 33.94 -17.87 9.55
N GLY A 324 33.73 -18.59 8.43
CA GLY A 324 34.18 -19.97 8.26
C GLY A 324 35.69 -20.13 8.11
N GLU A 325 36.44 -19.06 7.84
CA GLU A 325 37.91 -19.12 7.76
C GLU A 325 38.56 -19.10 9.15
N PRO A 326 39.57 -19.95 9.42
CA PRO A 326 40.24 -19.98 10.73
C PRO A 326 40.90 -18.64 11.08
N GLY A 327 40.68 -18.17 12.31
CA GLY A 327 41.27 -16.93 12.83
C GLY A 327 40.45 -15.66 12.55
N ASN A 328 39.31 -15.78 11.86
CA ASN A 328 38.36 -14.69 11.67
C ASN A 328 37.41 -14.58 12.86
N HIS A 329 37.23 -13.35 13.34
CA HIS A 329 36.37 -13.04 14.48
C HIS A 329 35.39 -11.92 14.12
N LEU A 330 34.16 -12.05 14.61
CA LEU A 330 33.13 -11.01 14.50
C LEU A 330 32.54 -10.71 15.87
N ARG A 331 32.66 -9.45 16.28
CA ARG A 331 32.03 -8.91 17.48
C ARG A 331 30.93 -7.92 17.12
N THR A 332 29.87 -7.93 17.89
CA THR A 332 28.74 -7.00 17.78
C THR A 332 28.75 -6.04 18.96
N VAL A 333 28.29 -4.82 18.73
CA VAL A 333 28.21 -3.77 19.75
C VAL A 333 26.75 -3.43 19.96
N THR A 334 26.27 -3.63 21.18
CA THR A 334 24.94 -3.21 21.64
C THR A 334 25.11 -2.08 22.65
N VAL A 335 24.23 -1.09 22.59
CA VAL A 335 24.29 0.08 23.47
C VAL A 335 22.91 0.34 24.07
N SER A 336 22.90 0.69 25.35
CA SER A 336 21.73 1.16 26.08
C SER A 336 22.09 2.38 26.93
N ASP A 337 21.08 3.11 27.40
CA ASP A 337 21.24 4.15 28.40
C ASP A 337 20.07 4.12 29.39
N ARG A 338 20.05 5.07 30.33
CA ARG A 338 19.00 5.10 31.37
C ARG A 338 17.57 5.25 30.84
N PHE A 339 17.41 5.70 29.59
CA PHE A 339 16.10 5.94 28.99
C PHE A 339 15.64 4.81 28.07
N GLY A 340 16.56 3.97 27.59
CA GLY A 340 16.23 2.80 26.78
C GLY A 340 17.38 2.28 25.94
N GLU A 341 17.11 1.26 25.14
CA GLU A 341 18.12 0.62 24.30
C GLU A 341 18.28 1.31 22.94
N TYR A 342 19.51 1.36 22.43
CA TYR A 342 19.80 1.64 21.03
C TYR A 342 19.83 0.35 20.20
N GLY A 343 20.04 -0.80 20.85
CA GLY A 343 20.18 -2.11 20.22
C GLY A 343 21.53 -2.28 19.51
N LEU A 344 21.60 -3.21 18.54
CA LEU A 344 22.83 -3.51 17.80
C LEU A 344 23.24 -2.32 16.92
N VAL A 345 24.30 -1.61 17.32
CA VAL A 345 24.75 -0.33 16.75
C VAL A 345 26.07 -0.43 16.00
N GLY A 346 26.90 -1.43 16.30
CA GLY A 346 28.25 -1.53 15.74
C GLY A 346 28.66 -2.97 15.45
N VAL A 347 29.62 -3.12 14.54
CA VAL A 347 30.19 -4.41 14.14
C VAL A 347 31.70 -4.25 13.96
N MET A 348 32.44 -5.23 14.48
CA MET A 348 33.89 -5.34 14.34
C MET A 348 34.23 -6.71 13.77
N MET A 349 34.77 -6.76 12.56
CA MET A 349 35.28 -7.97 11.93
C MET A 349 36.80 -7.84 11.84
N TYR A 350 37.53 -8.82 12.36
CA TYR A 350 38.99 -8.80 12.35
C TYR A 350 39.59 -10.21 12.31
N THR A 351 40.83 -10.29 11.87
CA THR A 351 41.62 -11.52 11.81
C THR A 351 42.89 -11.32 12.61
N ALA A 352 43.25 -12.30 13.45
CA ALA A 352 44.55 -12.33 14.10
C ALA A 352 45.63 -12.79 13.12
N ALA A 353 46.65 -11.96 12.85
CA ALA A 353 47.82 -12.29 12.03
C ALA A 353 49.10 -12.36 12.91
N GLU A 354 50.26 -12.70 12.35
CA GLU A 354 51.47 -13.01 13.14
C GLU A 354 51.97 -11.90 14.09
N SER A 355 51.73 -10.62 13.79
CA SER A 355 52.19 -9.49 14.63
C SER A 355 51.13 -8.40 14.85
N ALA A 356 49.95 -8.56 14.26
CA ALA A 356 48.92 -7.54 14.27
C ALA A 356 47.50 -8.14 14.19
N LEU A 357 46.57 -7.51 14.88
CA LEU A 357 45.14 -7.72 14.71
C LEU A 357 44.67 -6.86 13.54
N ARG A 358 44.27 -7.51 12.45
CA ARG A 358 43.86 -6.83 11.22
C ARG A 358 42.35 -6.68 11.17
N VAL A 359 41.88 -5.45 11.29
CA VAL A 359 40.46 -5.12 11.20
C VAL A 359 40.05 -5.13 9.74
N ASP A 360 39.10 -6.00 9.40
CA ASP A 360 38.48 -6.02 8.08
C ASP A 360 37.35 -4.97 7.99
N THR A 361 36.52 -4.90 9.04
CA THR A 361 35.35 -4.02 9.09
C THR A 361 35.20 -3.44 10.47
N LEU A 362 35.18 -2.10 10.54
CA LEU A 362 34.80 -1.34 11.71
C LEU A 362 33.64 -0.43 11.30
N LEU A 363 32.46 -0.68 11.86
CA LEU A 363 31.29 0.15 11.60
C LEU A 363 30.54 0.52 12.89
N LEU A 364 29.99 1.72 12.89
CA LEU A 364 29.18 2.25 13.98
C LEU A 364 28.03 3.09 13.45
N SER A 365 26.85 2.88 14.00
CA SER A 365 25.66 3.67 13.67
C SER A 365 25.80 5.11 14.16
N CYS A 366 25.38 6.07 13.34
CA CYS A 366 25.41 7.51 13.67
C CYS A 366 24.62 7.88 14.94
N ARG A 367 23.68 7.04 15.39
CA ARG A 367 22.84 7.28 16.58
C ARG A 367 23.61 7.27 17.91
N VAL A 368 24.81 6.69 17.96
CA VAL A 368 25.67 6.65 19.15
C VAL A 368 27.06 7.25 18.91
N LEU A 369 27.30 7.78 17.70
CA LEU A 369 28.59 8.31 17.31
C LEU A 369 28.97 9.55 18.15
N GLY A 370 30.21 9.60 18.61
CA GLY A 370 30.73 10.71 19.41
C GLY A 370 30.27 10.71 20.86
N ARG A 371 29.73 9.57 21.32
CA ARG A 371 29.32 9.34 22.73
C ARG A 371 30.30 8.42 23.47
N GLY A 372 31.47 8.16 22.88
CA GLY A 372 32.50 7.29 23.46
C GLY A 372 32.40 5.82 23.06
N VAL A 373 31.39 5.42 22.28
CA VAL A 373 31.25 4.03 21.80
C VAL A 373 32.40 3.66 20.86
N GLU A 374 32.78 4.58 19.97
CA GLU A 374 33.96 4.40 19.10
C GLU A 374 35.26 4.19 19.89
N HIS A 375 35.40 4.82 21.06
CA HIS A 375 36.55 4.66 21.95
C HIS A 375 36.54 3.27 22.61
N ALA A 376 35.38 2.83 23.09
CA ALA A 376 35.20 1.50 23.67
C ALA A 376 35.49 0.39 22.65
N MET A 377 35.06 0.58 21.39
CA MET A 377 35.36 -0.36 20.29
C MET A 377 36.86 -0.49 20.01
N LEU A 378 37.59 0.64 19.91
CA LEU A 378 39.03 0.60 19.70
C LEU A 378 39.78 0.00 20.91
N ALA A 379 39.31 0.29 22.13
CA ALA A 379 39.84 -0.31 23.36
C ALA A 379 39.62 -1.82 23.42
N ASP A 380 38.46 -2.31 22.98
CA ASP A 380 38.18 -3.75 22.90
C ASP A 380 39.08 -4.45 21.88
N LEU A 381 39.30 -3.85 20.70
CA LEU A 381 40.25 -4.38 19.70
C LEU A 381 41.68 -4.39 20.23
N GLY A 382 42.11 -3.35 20.95
CA GLY A 382 43.41 -3.32 21.61
C GLY A 382 43.56 -4.40 22.68
N ALA A 383 42.54 -4.57 23.52
CA ALA A 383 42.51 -5.62 24.54
C ALA A 383 42.54 -7.03 23.94
N ALA A 384 41.81 -7.25 22.84
CA ALA A 384 41.85 -8.50 22.09
C ALA A 384 43.24 -8.75 21.49
N ALA A 385 43.85 -7.75 20.86
CA ALA A 385 45.21 -7.84 20.34
C ALA A 385 46.22 -8.17 21.45
N SER A 386 46.16 -7.49 22.60
CA SER A 386 47.04 -7.76 23.74
C SER A 386 46.82 -9.15 24.34
N ALA A 387 45.58 -9.64 24.40
CA ALA A 387 45.27 -10.98 24.89
C ALA A 387 45.87 -12.08 23.99
N ASP A 388 45.89 -11.83 22.68
CA ASP A 388 46.48 -12.72 21.68
C ASP A 388 48.00 -12.51 21.50
N GLY A 389 48.61 -11.61 22.27
CA GLY A 389 50.05 -11.32 22.21
C GLY A 389 50.49 -10.54 20.98
N LEU A 390 49.57 -9.84 20.32
CA LEU A 390 49.80 -9.05 19.11
C LEU A 390 50.26 -7.63 19.48
N GLU A 391 51.21 -7.10 18.71
CA GLU A 391 51.81 -5.78 18.99
C GLU A 391 50.94 -4.63 18.46
N TRP A 392 50.17 -4.87 17.40
CA TRP A 392 49.47 -3.83 16.66
C TRP A 392 48.00 -4.13 16.41
N VAL A 393 47.19 -3.08 16.34
CA VAL A 393 45.85 -3.08 15.74
C VAL A 393 45.93 -2.31 14.42
N GLU A 394 45.63 -2.97 13.30
CA GLU A 394 45.71 -2.43 11.95
C GLU A 394 44.31 -2.21 11.36
N LEU A 395 43.99 -0.98 10.95
CA LEU A 395 42.72 -0.57 10.38
C LEU A 395 42.91 0.01 8.96
N PRO A 396 42.60 -0.75 7.91
CA PRO A 396 42.54 -0.24 6.56
C PRO A 396 41.41 0.78 6.43
N PHE A 397 41.72 1.90 5.80
CA PHE A 397 40.81 3.00 5.53
C PHE A 397 40.73 3.28 4.03
N LEU A 398 39.51 3.18 3.49
CA LEU A 398 39.19 3.57 2.11
C LEU A 398 38.39 4.88 2.14
N PRO A 399 38.94 6.02 1.68
CA PRO A 399 38.23 7.29 1.69
C PRO A 399 37.01 7.27 0.77
N THR A 400 35.91 7.89 1.24
CA THR A 400 34.66 8.13 0.50
C THR A 400 34.14 9.52 0.86
N ASP A 401 33.20 10.06 0.07
CA ASP A 401 32.59 11.37 0.35
C ASP A 401 31.85 11.45 1.69
N ARG A 402 31.57 10.30 2.34
CA ARG A 402 30.71 10.23 3.53
C ARG A 402 31.41 9.76 4.80
N ASN A 403 32.59 9.14 4.71
CA ASN A 403 33.26 8.51 5.87
C ASN A 403 34.36 9.37 6.52
N LEU A 404 34.27 10.69 6.37
CA LEU A 404 35.11 11.65 7.10
C LEU A 404 35.07 11.45 8.64
N PRO A 405 33.91 11.16 9.28
CA PRO A 405 33.85 11.04 10.75
C PRO A 405 34.75 9.94 11.34
N ILE A 406 34.90 8.79 10.69
CA ILE A 406 35.80 7.74 11.18
C ILE A 406 37.26 8.10 10.95
N GLN A 407 37.58 8.81 9.87
CA GLN A 407 38.93 9.29 9.61
C GLN A 407 39.39 10.29 10.68
N GLU A 408 38.51 11.23 11.03
CA GLU A 408 38.76 12.21 12.10
C GLU A 408 38.96 11.51 13.44
N PHE A 409 38.11 10.54 13.78
CA PHE A 409 38.25 9.74 14.98
C PHE A 409 39.60 9.01 15.04
N LEU A 410 39.96 8.24 14.02
CA LEU A 410 41.22 7.48 14.00
C LEU A 410 42.44 8.41 14.06
N SER A 411 42.36 9.58 13.44
CA SER A 411 43.44 10.58 13.46
C SER A 411 43.55 11.33 14.80
N SER A 412 42.49 11.31 15.61
CA SER A 412 42.47 11.97 16.93
C SER A 412 43.09 11.15 18.05
N ILE A 413 43.39 9.87 17.81
CA ILE A 413 43.96 8.97 18.82
C ILE A 413 45.49 9.17 18.88
N ASP A 414 45.97 9.67 20.01
CA ASP A 414 47.40 9.86 20.26
C ASP A 414 48.17 8.52 20.17
N GLY A 415 49.33 8.56 19.51
CA GLY A 415 50.18 7.37 19.33
C GLY A 415 49.77 6.44 18.19
N GLY A 416 48.74 6.80 17.43
CA GLY A 416 48.42 6.16 16.15
C GLY A 416 49.34 6.60 15.02
N GLU A 417 49.69 5.67 14.15
CA GLU A 417 50.43 5.96 12.93
C GLU A 417 49.52 5.78 11.70
N LYS A 418 49.63 6.70 10.75
CA LYS A 418 48.93 6.64 9.46
C LYS A 418 49.94 6.40 8.35
N VAL A 419 49.77 5.30 7.62
CA VAL A 419 50.54 4.99 6.41
C VAL A 419 49.64 5.21 5.20
N GLU A 420 50.07 6.03 4.25
CA GLU A 420 49.30 6.32 3.04
C GLU A 420 49.73 5.44 1.86
N TYR A 421 48.75 4.95 1.12
CA TYR A 421 48.91 4.21 -0.13
C TYR A 421 48.16 4.94 -1.25
N SER A 422 48.38 4.53 -2.51
CA SER A 422 47.66 5.12 -3.66
C SER A 422 46.16 4.83 -3.59
N GLY A 423 45.39 5.76 -3.03
CA GLY A 423 43.92 5.68 -2.91
C GLY A 423 43.40 5.05 -1.62
N SER A 424 44.24 4.69 -0.66
CA SER A 424 43.84 4.16 0.65
C SER A 424 44.84 4.56 1.75
N SER A 425 44.49 4.34 3.01
CA SER A 425 45.39 4.54 4.14
C SER A 425 45.29 3.37 5.11
N LEU A 426 46.34 3.13 5.88
CA LEU A 426 46.34 2.18 6.99
C LEU A 426 46.61 2.94 8.27
N PHE A 427 45.67 2.87 9.20
CA PHE A 427 45.87 3.34 10.56
C PHE A 427 46.37 2.17 11.41
N ARG A 428 47.46 2.35 12.13
CA ARG A 428 48.00 1.34 13.04
C ARG A 428 48.23 1.91 14.42
N PHE A 429 47.80 1.16 15.44
CA PHE A 429 47.90 1.54 16.84
C PHE A 429 48.63 0.43 17.60
N PRO A 430 49.61 0.74 18.47
CA PRO A 430 50.13 -0.25 19.40
C PRO A 430 48.99 -0.81 20.25
N ALA A 431 48.95 -2.13 20.45
CA ALA A 431 47.84 -2.80 21.13
C ALA A 431 47.57 -2.24 22.53
N GLU A 432 48.63 -1.91 23.28
CA GLU A 432 48.55 -1.28 24.60
C GLU A 432 47.92 0.12 24.55
N ILE A 433 48.28 0.93 23.54
CA ILE A 433 47.71 2.27 23.35
C ILE A 433 46.24 2.15 22.98
N ALA A 434 45.90 1.28 22.03
CA ALA A 434 44.52 1.01 21.64
C ALA A 434 43.68 0.59 22.87
N ALA A 435 44.16 -0.36 23.67
CA ALA A 435 43.48 -0.85 24.88
C ALA A 435 43.28 0.24 25.96
N ALA A 436 44.19 1.22 26.01
CA ALA A 436 44.15 2.33 26.96
C ALA A 436 43.30 3.52 26.50
N VAL A 437 42.76 3.52 25.26
CA VAL A 437 41.91 4.59 24.76
C VAL A 437 40.70 4.79 25.68
N ARG A 438 40.44 6.04 26.07
CA ARG A 438 39.29 6.43 26.90
C ARG A 438 38.64 7.66 26.31
N PHE A 439 37.31 7.69 26.33
CA PHE A 439 36.55 8.85 25.89
C PHE A 439 36.70 10.00 26.90
N ARG A 440 37.06 11.19 26.42
CA ARG A 440 37.18 12.42 27.22
C ARG A 440 36.30 13.52 26.60
N PRO A 441 35.07 13.74 27.09
CA PRO A 441 34.13 14.68 26.47
C PRO A 441 34.57 16.15 26.59
N GLU A 442 35.45 16.49 27.54
CA GLU A 442 35.98 17.84 27.77
C GLU A 442 36.95 18.33 26.68
N ALA A 443 37.54 17.41 25.89
CA ALA A 443 38.54 17.74 24.86
C ALA A 443 37.92 18.24 23.54
N ARG A 444 36.59 18.20 23.41
CA ARG A 444 35.89 18.71 22.23
C ARG A 444 35.71 20.22 22.37
N SER A 445 36.56 21.00 21.70
CA SER A 445 36.18 22.39 21.39
C SER A 445 34.89 22.36 20.58
N PRO A 446 33.94 23.29 20.81
CA PRO A 446 32.77 23.40 19.95
C PRO A 446 33.27 23.70 18.54
N GLY A 447 33.19 22.70 17.65
CA GLY A 447 33.38 22.89 16.23
C GLY A 447 32.34 23.90 15.72
N PRO A 448 32.63 24.64 14.64
CA PRO A 448 31.74 25.67 14.16
C PRO A 448 30.35 25.08 13.91
N ASP A 449 29.32 25.76 14.46
CA ASP A 449 27.93 25.54 14.08
C ASP A 449 27.86 25.41 12.56
N VAL A 450 27.37 24.27 12.10
CA VAL A 450 26.97 24.10 10.70
C VAL A 450 25.76 25.00 10.53
N GLN A 451 26.03 26.26 10.17
CA GLN A 451 25.02 27.25 9.83
C GLN A 451 24.16 26.66 8.72
N GLY A 452 22.86 26.62 8.99
CA GLY A 452 21.85 26.11 8.08
C GLY A 452 22.01 26.72 6.69
N GLU A 453 22.29 25.88 5.71
CA GLU A 453 22.18 26.26 4.31
C GLU A 453 20.70 26.58 4.02
N SER A 454 20.46 27.84 3.68
CA SER A 454 19.21 28.37 3.17
C SER A 454 18.61 27.49 2.06
N LEU A 455 17.52 26.78 2.38
CA LEU A 455 16.73 25.94 1.47
C LEU A 455 15.69 26.75 0.68
N ALA A 456 16.13 27.78 -0.03
CA ALA A 456 15.30 28.47 -1.02
C ALA A 456 15.70 28.03 -2.43
N GLY A 457 14.86 27.20 -3.06
CA GLY A 457 14.91 26.95 -4.51
C GLY A 457 15.55 25.64 -4.98
N ARG A 458 15.34 24.50 -4.28
CA ARG A 458 15.60 23.20 -4.91
C ARG A 458 14.47 22.85 -5.88
N GLU A 459 14.82 22.62 -7.13
CA GLU A 459 13.90 22.06 -8.15
C GLU A 459 13.29 20.75 -7.63
N ARG A 460 11.99 20.55 -7.94
CA ARG A 460 11.25 19.35 -7.54
C ARG A 460 11.92 18.13 -8.15
N THR A 461 12.46 17.26 -7.29
CA THR A 461 13.02 15.98 -7.72
C THR A 461 11.89 15.06 -8.21
N PRO A 462 12.15 14.08 -9.11
CA PRO A 462 11.12 13.11 -9.54
C PRO A 462 10.40 12.41 -8.38
N ARG A 463 11.15 12.07 -7.32
CA ARG A 463 10.59 11.49 -6.09
C ARG A 463 9.61 12.42 -5.36
N SER A 464 9.84 13.73 -5.37
CA SER A 464 8.92 14.70 -4.75
C SER A 464 7.58 14.80 -5.49
N LEU A 465 7.58 14.58 -6.82
CA LEU A 465 6.35 14.55 -7.62
C LEU A 465 5.54 13.29 -7.35
N GLU A 466 6.19 12.12 -7.30
CA GLU A 466 5.54 10.84 -6.94
C GLU A 466 4.88 10.91 -5.55
N LEU A 467 5.57 11.50 -4.57
CA LEU A 467 5.02 11.68 -3.22
C LEU A 467 3.85 12.66 -3.20
N ALA A 468 3.91 13.74 -3.99
CA ALA A 468 2.82 14.70 -4.10
C ALA A 468 1.56 14.06 -4.72
N ASP A 469 1.71 13.21 -5.73
CA ASP A 469 0.59 12.49 -6.35
C ASP A 469 0.02 11.44 -5.40
N ARG A 470 0.86 10.69 -4.69
CA ARG A 470 0.42 9.82 -3.58
C ARG A 470 -0.40 10.60 -2.56
N ASN A 471 0.10 11.74 -2.09
CA ASN A 471 -0.56 12.56 -1.09
C ASN A 471 -1.89 13.14 -1.61
N ARG A 472 -1.99 13.47 -2.89
CA ARG A 472 -3.24 13.87 -3.54
C ARG A 472 -4.28 12.75 -3.51
N THR A 473 -3.92 11.55 -3.93
CA THR A 473 -4.83 10.39 -3.90
C THR A 473 -5.35 10.12 -2.49
N LEU A 474 -4.50 10.22 -1.47
CA LEU A 474 -4.89 9.98 -0.09
C LEU A 474 -5.85 11.04 0.45
N ARG A 475 -5.66 12.31 0.07
CA ARG A 475 -6.64 13.37 0.36
C ARG A 475 -7.96 13.11 -0.34
N ASP A 476 -7.94 12.76 -1.63
CA ASP A 476 -9.16 12.44 -2.38
C ASP A 476 -9.94 11.28 -1.73
N ILE A 477 -9.25 10.24 -1.24
CA ILE A 477 -9.86 9.15 -0.48
C ILE A 477 -10.53 9.67 0.80
N ALA A 478 -9.82 10.45 1.60
CA ALA A 478 -10.34 10.96 2.86
C ALA A 478 -11.50 11.94 2.68
N GLU A 479 -11.45 12.80 1.66
CA GLU A 479 -12.39 13.91 1.46
C GLU A 479 -13.59 13.50 0.59
N ARG A 480 -13.35 12.82 -0.53
CA ARG A 480 -14.37 12.54 -1.56
C ARG A 480 -14.99 11.16 -1.42
N PHE A 481 -14.24 10.19 -0.89
CA PHE A 481 -14.68 8.80 -0.75
C PHE A 481 -14.99 8.45 0.72
N SER A 482 -15.48 9.43 1.48
CA SER A 482 -15.79 9.33 2.91
C SER A 482 -17.12 8.62 3.23
N SER A 483 -17.87 8.17 2.22
CA SER A 483 -19.12 7.41 2.40
C SER A 483 -19.31 6.37 1.31
N LEU A 484 -20.05 5.30 1.62
CA LEU A 484 -20.39 4.27 0.63
C LEU A 484 -21.17 4.83 -0.56
N ASP A 485 -22.04 5.80 -0.34
CA ASP A 485 -22.80 6.43 -1.44
C ASP A 485 -21.88 7.17 -2.40
N ALA A 486 -20.87 7.89 -1.89
CA ALA A 486 -19.88 8.55 -2.73
C ALA A 486 -18.99 7.55 -3.48
N ILE A 487 -18.58 6.46 -2.82
CA ILE A 487 -17.80 5.38 -3.43
C ILE A 487 -18.59 4.72 -4.57
N LEU A 488 -19.84 4.33 -4.31
CA LEU A 488 -20.71 3.70 -5.31
C LEU A 488 -21.00 4.63 -6.48
N ALA A 489 -21.27 5.91 -6.23
CA ALA A 489 -21.50 6.90 -7.28
C ALA A 489 -20.26 7.05 -8.17
N ALA A 490 -19.06 7.07 -7.59
CA ALA A 490 -17.81 7.16 -8.33
C ALA A 490 -17.53 5.90 -9.15
N ALA A 491 -17.74 4.71 -8.57
CA ALA A 491 -17.60 3.44 -9.28
C ALA A 491 -18.54 3.36 -10.49
N LYS A 492 -19.80 3.75 -10.33
CA LYS A 492 -20.79 3.81 -11.42
C LYS A 492 -20.39 4.82 -12.51
N ALA A 493 -19.88 5.99 -12.11
CA ALA A 493 -19.40 6.99 -13.05
C ALA A 493 -18.21 6.47 -13.86
N GLU A 494 -17.23 5.83 -13.23
CA GLU A 494 -16.08 5.25 -13.90
C GLU A 494 -16.48 4.09 -14.83
N GLU A 495 -17.37 3.20 -14.38
CA GLU A 495 -17.93 2.13 -15.21
C GLU A 495 -18.65 2.70 -16.44
N SER A 496 -19.42 3.78 -16.28
CA SER A 496 -20.10 4.43 -17.41
C SER A 496 -19.12 4.99 -18.44
N VAL A 497 -18.03 5.62 -18.01
CA VAL A 497 -16.98 6.15 -18.90
C VAL A 497 -16.29 5.00 -19.65
N LEU A 498 -15.87 3.96 -18.93
CA LEU A 498 -15.23 2.79 -19.53
C LEU A 498 -16.17 2.07 -20.52
N ARG A 499 -17.46 2.00 -20.19
CA ARG A 499 -18.50 1.44 -21.06
C ARG A 499 -18.68 2.29 -22.32
N GLU A 500 -18.75 3.61 -22.21
CA GLU A 500 -18.83 4.50 -23.36
C GLU A 500 -17.59 4.39 -24.28
N GLU A 501 -16.38 4.32 -23.72
CA GLU A 501 -15.14 4.14 -24.50
C GLU A 501 -15.10 2.79 -25.22
N ARG A 502 -15.54 1.71 -24.55
CA ARG A 502 -15.66 0.36 -25.15
C ARG A 502 -16.68 0.33 -26.28
N ILE A 503 -17.84 0.96 -26.09
CA ILE A 503 -18.88 1.08 -27.12
C ILE A 503 -18.35 1.87 -28.32
N ARG A 504 -17.63 2.97 -28.10
CA ARG A 504 -17.09 3.82 -29.19
C ARG A 504 -16.02 3.12 -30.01
N THR A 505 -15.18 2.28 -29.41
CA THR A 505 -14.03 1.66 -30.08
C THR A 505 -14.36 0.38 -30.85
N ARG A 506 -15.48 -0.31 -30.53
CA ARG A 506 -15.89 -1.58 -31.16
C ARG A 506 -17.16 -1.52 -32.03
N TYR A 507 -17.79 -0.34 -32.16
CA TYR A 507 -19.09 -0.21 -32.82
C TYR A 507 -19.11 -0.73 -34.27
N LYS A 508 -19.96 -1.73 -34.53
CA LYS A 508 -20.37 -2.15 -35.88
C LYS A 508 -21.87 -1.99 -36.06
N ALA A 509 -22.28 -1.27 -37.10
CA ALA A 509 -23.68 -0.95 -37.33
C ALA A 509 -24.53 -2.18 -37.71
N PRO A 510 -25.82 -2.22 -37.34
CA PRO A 510 -26.78 -3.22 -37.79
C PRO A 510 -26.85 -3.37 -39.32
N ARG A 511 -26.75 -4.62 -39.79
CA ARG A 511 -26.67 -4.99 -41.22
C ARG A 511 -28.05 -5.28 -41.81
N ASN A 512 -28.97 -5.84 -41.02
CA ASN A 512 -30.32 -6.20 -41.46
C ASN A 512 -31.43 -5.58 -40.58
N SER A 513 -32.70 -5.80 -40.92
CA SER A 513 -33.85 -5.24 -40.20
C SER A 513 -34.03 -5.81 -38.80
N ILE A 514 -33.76 -7.11 -38.61
CA ILE A 514 -33.88 -7.80 -37.32
C ILE A 514 -32.82 -7.23 -36.36
N GLU A 515 -31.55 -7.14 -36.79
CA GLU A 515 -30.47 -6.55 -36.01
C GLU A 515 -30.77 -5.10 -35.62
N LYS A 516 -31.34 -4.29 -36.54
CA LYS A 516 -31.72 -2.89 -36.23
C LYS A 516 -32.75 -2.82 -35.10
N GLN A 517 -33.75 -3.70 -35.15
CA GLN A 517 -34.82 -3.74 -34.16
C GLN A 517 -34.33 -4.29 -32.82
N VAL A 518 -33.50 -5.33 -32.82
CA VAL A 518 -32.88 -5.89 -31.61
C VAL A 518 -31.93 -4.87 -30.95
N SER A 519 -31.06 -4.21 -31.72
CA SER A 519 -30.19 -3.12 -31.22
C SER A 519 -31.00 -1.97 -30.60
N ALA A 520 -32.15 -1.61 -31.18
CA ALA A 520 -33.02 -0.57 -30.65
C ALA A 520 -33.69 -0.98 -29.33
N ILE A 521 -34.14 -2.24 -29.23
CA ILE A 521 -34.67 -2.80 -27.98
C ILE A 521 -33.60 -2.76 -26.89
N TRP A 522 -32.38 -3.22 -27.20
CA TRP A 522 -31.28 -3.24 -26.24
C TRP A 522 -30.87 -1.83 -25.80
N SER A 523 -30.72 -0.89 -26.74
CA SER A 523 -30.45 0.51 -26.45
C SER A 523 -31.47 1.11 -25.47
N GLY A 524 -32.76 0.87 -25.70
CA GLY A 524 -33.83 1.38 -24.85
C GLY A 524 -33.98 0.69 -23.49
N VAL A 525 -33.50 -0.54 -23.33
CA VAL A 525 -33.52 -1.27 -22.04
C VAL A 525 -32.26 -1.00 -21.23
N LEU A 526 -31.09 -0.96 -21.89
CA LEU A 526 -29.79 -0.78 -21.26
C LEU A 526 -29.42 0.69 -21.03
N GLY A 527 -30.20 1.63 -21.57
CA GLY A 527 -30.00 3.07 -21.42
C GLY A 527 -28.76 3.60 -22.16
N VAL A 528 -28.39 3.00 -23.29
CA VAL A 528 -27.21 3.39 -24.08
C VAL A 528 -27.60 3.97 -25.42
N ASP A 529 -26.87 5.00 -25.88
CA ASP A 529 -27.18 5.73 -27.11
C ASP A 529 -27.16 4.84 -28.37
N ARG A 530 -26.20 3.91 -28.44
CA ARG A 530 -26.01 3.02 -29.61
C ARG A 530 -25.48 1.65 -29.16
N VAL A 531 -25.96 0.60 -29.84
CA VAL A 531 -25.56 -0.80 -29.65
C VAL A 531 -25.08 -1.35 -31.00
N GLY A 532 -23.84 -1.84 -31.05
CA GLY A 532 -23.27 -2.53 -32.19
C GLY A 532 -23.67 -4.01 -32.26
N ILE A 533 -23.52 -4.62 -33.44
CA ILE A 533 -23.98 -6.00 -33.68
C ILE A 533 -23.22 -7.07 -32.89
N ASP A 534 -21.95 -6.81 -32.61
CA ASP A 534 -21.04 -7.73 -31.90
C ASP A 534 -20.93 -7.36 -30.41
N ASP A 535 -21.67 -6.35 -29.93
CA ASP A 535 -21.61 -5.94 -28.53
C ASP A 535 -22.28 -7.02 -27.66
N ASN A 536 -21.56 -7.45 -26.61
CA ASN A 536 -22.07 -8.44 -25.68
C ASN A 536 -23.03 -7.79 -24.66
N PHE A 537 -24.16 -8.44 -24.40
CA PHE A 537 -25.23 -7.94 -23.52
C PHE A 537 -24.74 -7.56 -22.11
N PHE A 538 -23.94 -8.43 -21.50
CA PHE A 538 -23.43 -8.21 -20.13
C PHE A 538 -22.30 -7.18 -20.12
N GLU A 539 -21.50 -7.17 -21.18
CA GLU A 539 -20.47 -6.15 -21.38
C GLU A 539 -21.05 -4.74 -21.48
N LEU A 540 -22.27 -4.64 -22.00
CA LEU A 540 -23.10 -3.44 -22.02
C LEU A 540 -23.93 -3.28 -20.72
N GLY A 541 -23.48 -3.77 -19.57
CA GLY A 541 -24.17 -3.57 -18.28
C GLY A 541 -25.55 -4.23 -18.17
N GLY A 542 -25.85 -5.20 -19.04
CA GLY A 542 -27.05 -6.02 -18.93
C GLY A 542 -26.98 -6.98 -17.74
N HIS A 543 -28.13 -7.31 -17.16
CA HIS A 543 -28.28 -8.37 -16.15
C HIS A 543 -29.61 -9.10 -16.36
N SER A 544 -29.87 -10.18 -15.62
CA SER A 544 -31.01 -11.09 -15.86
C SER A 544 -32.38 -10.40 -15.89
N LEU A 545 -32.57 -9.33 -15.09
CA LEU A 545 -33.80 -8.54 -15.12
C LEU A 545 -33.96 -7.76 -16.43
N LEU A 546 -32.90 -7.10 -16.89
CA LEU A 546 -32.87 -6.39 -18.17
C LEU A 546 -33.00 -7.39 -19.34
N ALA A 547 -32.40 -8.58 -19.24
CA ALA A 547 -32.56 -9.64 -20.22
C ALA A 547 -34.03 -10.05 -20.37
N THR A 548 -34.75 -10.21 -19.25
CA THR A 548 -36.17 -10.56 -19.25
C THR A 548 -37.03 -9.48 -19.92
N GLN A 549 -36.71 -8.21 -19.70
CA GLN A 549 -37.37 -7.09 -20.36
C GLN A 549 -37.09 -7.06 -21.87
N CYS A 550 -35.85 -7.32 -22.28
CA CYS A 550 -35.47 -7.46 -23.69
C CYS A 550 -36.25 -8.60 -24.36
N ILE A 551 -36.28 -9.79 -23.73
CA ILE A 551 -36.99 -10.97 -24.23
C ILE A 551 -38.47 -10.65 -24.44
N SER A 552 -39.13 -10.06 -23.46
CA SER A 552 -40.56 -9.70 -23.58
C SER A 552 -40.85 -8.77 -24.77
N ARG A 553 -39.99 -7.77 -25.01
CA ARG A 553 -40.12 -6.86 -26.15
C ARG A 553 -39.85 -7.55 -27.49
N ILE A 554 -38.88 -8.47 -27.53
CA ILE A 554 -38.55 -9.25 -28.72
C ILE A 554 -39.70 -10.19 -29.08
N MET A 555 -40.25 -10.93 -28.10
CA MET A 555 -41.39 -11.82 -28.32
C MET A 555 -42.60 -11.06 -28.87
N SER A 556 -42.88 -9.87 -28.33
CA SER A 556 -43.97 -9.02 -28.79
C SER A 556 -43.76 -8.44 -30.19
N LEU A 557 -42.52 -8.19 -30.61
CA LEU A 557 -42.21 -7.54 -31.89
C LEU A 557 -42.13 -8.53 -33.05
N PHE A 558 -41.58 -9.73 -32.80
CA PHE A 558 -41.27 -10.72 -33.82
C PHE A 558 -42.20 -11.95 -33.80
N ASP A 559 -43.12 -12.02 -32.83
CA ASP A 559 -44.03 -13.15 -32.61
C ASP A 559 -43.30 -14.51 -32.49
N VAL A 560 -42.16 -14.49 -31.78
CA VAL A 560 -41.34 -15.69 -31.51
C VAL A 560 -41.27 -15.96 -30.01
N GLN A 561 -41.10 -17.22 -29.63
CA GLN A 561 -40.85 -17.62 -28.26
C GLN A 561 -39.35 -17.82 -28.03
N ILE A 562 -38.78 -17.14 -27.03
CA ILE A 562 -37.36 -17.24 -26.66
C ILE A 562 -37.27 -17.37 -25.14
N GLY A 563 -36.61 -18.42 -24.66
CA GLY A 563 -36.34 -18.62 -23.24
C GLY A 563 -35.11 -17.84 -22.74
N LEU A 564 -35.02 -17.61 -21.43
CA LEU A 564 -33.87 -16.94 -20.81
C LEU A 564 -32.54 -17.68 -21.04
N GLY A 565 -32.55 -19.01 -21.01
CA GLY A 565 -31.37 -19.81 -21.31
C GLY A 565 -30.90 -19.69 -22.78
N GLU A 566 -31.82 -19.51 -23.72
CA GLU A 566 -31.48 -19.30 -25.13
C GLU A 566 -30.92 -17.88 -25.36
N PHE A 567 -31.48 -16.87 -24.69
CA PHE A 567 -30.94 -15.51 -24.71
C PHE A 567 -29.50 -15.48 -24.17
N PHE A 568 -29.19 -16.23 -23.11
CA PHE A 568 -27.82 -16.33 -22.60
C PHE A 568 -26.87 -17.14 -23.49
N SER A 569 -27.39 -17.89 -24.45
CA SER A 569 -26.60 -18.60 -25.45
C SER A 569 -26.35 -17.76 -26.71
N ALA A 570 -26.96 -16.57 -26.80
CA ALA A 570 -26.87 -15.64 -27.92
C ALA A 570 -26.67 -14.20 -27.39
N LEU A 571 -25.46 -13.94 -26.91
CA LEU A 571 -25.15 -12.75 -26.10
C LEU A 571 -24.84 -11.51 -26.91
N THR A 572 -24.83 -11.60 -28.23
CA THR A 572 -24.66 -10.46 -29.14
C THR A 572 -25.94 -10.22 -29.95
N VAL A 573 -26.11 -9.00 -30.47
CA VAL A 573 -27.25 -8.68 -31.34
C VAL A 573 -27.24 -9.55 -32.60
N ALA A 574 -26.07 -9.85 -33.18
CA ALA A 574 -25.95 -10.73 -34.33
C ALA A 574 -26.46 -12.15 -34.03
N GLU A 575 -25.97 -12.78 -32.97
CA GLU A 575 -26.37 -14.15 -32.58
C GLU A 575 -27.85 -14.23 -32.22
N LEU A 576 -28.37 -13.23 -31.50
CA LEU A 576 -29.78 -13.18 -31.12
C LEU A 576 -30.69 -12.96 -32.33
N SER A 577 -30.24 -12.15 -33.30
CA SER A 577 -30.97 -11.95 -34.56
C SER A 577 -31.03 -13.22 -35.40
N GLU A 578 -29.94 -14.00 -35.46
CA GLU A 578 -29.95 -15.31 -36.11
C GLU A 578 -30.90 -16.31 -35.43
N LEU A 579 -30.95 -16.28 -34.09
CA LEU A 579 -31.89 -17.11 -33.34
C LEU A 579 -33.35 -16.74 -33.67
N ILE A 580 -33.66 -15.45 -33.71
CA ILE A 580 -34.99 -14.94 -34.08
C ILE A 580 -35.34 -15.36 -35.52
N GLU A 581 -34.42 -15.20 -36.46
CA GLU A 581 -34.62 -15.55 -37.86
C GLU A 581 -34.93 -17.05 -38.04
N ARG A 582 -34.18 -17.93 -37.36
CA ARG A 582 -34.46 -19.38 -37.37
C ARG A 582 -35.86 -19.71 -36.84
N ARG A 583 -36.35 -18.97 -35.84
CA ARG A 583 -37.69 -19.16 -35.28
C ARG A 583 -38.77 -18.67 -36.26
N ILE A 584 -38.59 -17.52 -36.90
CA ILE A 584 -39.54 -17.00 -37.91
C ILE A 584 -39.68 -17.99 -39.07
N VAL A 585 -38.58 -18.51 -39.62
CA VAL A 585 -38.61 -19.48 -40.73
C VAL A 585 -39.28 -20.80 -40.32
N SER A 586 -39.09 -21.23 -39.07
CA SER A 586 -39.72 -22.46 -38.55
C SER A 586 -41.23 -22.33 -38.36
N VAL A 587 -41.74 -21.13 -38.08
CA VAL A 587 -43.19 -20.88 -37.96
C VAL A 587 -43.82 -20.84 -39.36
N GLY A 588 -43.24 -20.09 -40.31
CA GLY A 588 -43.78 -19.98 -41.67
C GLY A 588 -43.87 -21.32 -42.42
N LYS A 589 -42.88 -22.21 -42.27
CA LYS A 589 -42.93 -23.56 -42.88
C LYS A 589 -44.02 -24.45 -42.30
N LYS A 590 -44.42 -24.20 -41.04
CA LYS A 590 -45.46 -24.98 -40.37
C LYS A 590 -46.84 -24.58 -40.85
N ASP A 591 -47.02 -23.28 -41.13
CA ASP A 591 -48.25 -22.75 -41.69
C ASP A 591 -48.41 -23.17 -43.16
N GLU A 592 -47.35 -23.10 -43.99
CA GLU A 592 -47.38 -23.61 -45.37
C GLU A 592 -47.68 -25.12 -45.46
N LEU A 593 -47.16 -25.93 -44.51
CA LEU A 593 -47.47 -27.36 -44.44
C LEU A 593 -48.91 -27.62 -44.00
N ALA A 594 -49.46 -26.79 -43.11
CA ALA A 594 -50.85 -26.88 -42.68
C ALA A 594 -51.81 -26.54 -43.84
N ASP A 595 -51.51 -25.49 -44.60
CA ASP A 595 -52.28 -25.11 -45.79
C ASP A 595 -52.23 -26.21 -46.87
N LEU A 596 -51.06 -26.83 -47.09
CA LEU A 596 -50.92 -27.95 -48.02
C LEU A 596 -51.68 -29.22 -47.58
N LEU A 597 -51.74 -29.48 -46.27
CA LEU A 597 -52.49 -30.60 -45.71
C LEU A 597 -54.00 -30.38 -45.85
N GLU A 598 -54.47 -29.15 -45.65
CA GLU A 598 -55.88 -28.78 -45.83
C GLU A 598 -56.30 -28.86 -47.32
N GLU A 599 -55.42 -28.47 -48.26
CA GLU A 599 -55.63 -28.69 -49.69
C GLU A 599 -55.68 -30.19 -50.06
N LEU A 600 -54.88 -31.04 -49.41
CA LEU A 600 -54.88 -32.48 -49.64
C LEU A 600 -56.15 -33.16 -49.11
N GLU A 601 -56.67 -32.72 -47.95
CA GLU A 601 -57.90 -33.24 -47.34
C GLU A 601 -59.16 -32.81 -48.11
N ALA A 602 -59.09 -31.75 -48.92
CA ALA A 602 -60.18 -31.28 -49.75
C ALA A 602 -60.31 -32.00 -51.11
N LEU A 603 -59.34 -32.86 -51.47
CA LEU A 603 -59.41 -33.66 -52.69
C LEU A 603 -60.33 -34.87 -52.50
N PRO A 604 -61.20 -35.21 -53.47
CA PRO A 604 -62.04 -36.40 -53.39
C PRO A 604 -61.18 -37.68 -53.45
N GLU A 605 -61.60 -38.72 -52.72
CA GLU A 605 -60.81 -39.96 -52.50
C GLU A 605 -60.33 -40.64 -53.79
N ASP A 606 -61.06 -40.49 -54.90
CA ASP A 606 -60.71 -41.07 -56.21
C ASP A 606 -59.52 -40.36 -56.89
N GLU A 607 -59.25 -39.10 -56.53
CA GLU A 607 -58.12 -38.32 -57.02
C GLU A 607 -56.87 -38.54 -56.17
N ILE A 608 -57.05 -38.77 -54.86
CA ILE A 608 -55.99 -39.21 -53.93
C ILE A 608 -55.50 -40.62 -54.33
N GLU A 609 -56.40 -41.55 -54.69
CA GLU A 609 -56.02 -42.87 -55.20
C GLU A 609 -55.26 -42.81 -56.54
N ARG A 610 -55.54 -41.82 -57.41
CA ARG A 610 -54.76 -41.61 -58.64
C ARG A 610 -53.36 -41.09 -58.37
N LEU A 611 -53.21 -40.20 -57.40
CA LEU A 611 -51.90 -39.67 -56.97
C LEU A 611 -51.04 -40.75 -56.26
N LEU A 612 -51.68 -41.76 -55.67
CA LEU A 612 -51.03 -42.86 -54.93
C LEU A 612 -50.89 -44.17 -55.73
N ALA A 613 -51.41 -44.26 -56.96
CA ALA A 613 -51.29 -45.48 -57.78
C ALA A 613 -49.85 -45.71 -58.27
N PRO A 614 -49.26 -46.91 -58.07
CA PRO A 614 -47.88 -47.17 -58.45
C PRO A 614 -47.74 -47.40 -59.97
N GLY A 615 -47.11 -46.46 -60.66
CA GLY A 615 -46.62 -46.61 -62.03
C GLY A 615 -45.23 -47.25 -62.08
N VAL A 616 -45.12 -48.34 -62.83
CA VAL A 616 -43.91 -49.12 -63.11
C VAL A 616 -43.07 -48.44 -64.21
N GLU A 617 -41.74 -48.49 -64.03
CA GLU A 617 -40.64 -48.28 -65.00
C GLU A 617 -40.30 -46.85 -65.48
N GLU A 618 -39.22 -46.28 -64.92
CA GLU A 618 -37.95 -46.17 -65.65
C GLU A 618 -36.73 -46.19 -64.71
N ALA A 619 -35.70 -46.91 -65.15
CA ALA A 619 -34.50 -47.37 -64.45
C ALA A 619 -33.49 -46.23 -64.19
N ALA A 620 -32.88 -46.17 -63.00
CA ALA A 620 -31.58 -46.75 -62.63
C ALA A 620 -30.33 -45.91 -62.96
N GLN A 621 -29.35 -46.07 -62.06
CA GLN A 621 -27.97 -45.52 -62.02
C GLN A 621 -27.90 -44.17 -61.29
N VAL A 622 -27.15 -44.01 -60.19
CA VAL A 622 -25.74 -44.36 -60.02
C VAL A 622 -25.42 -44.68 -58.55
N ARG A 623 -24.61 -45.73 -58.37
CA ARG A 623 -23.94 -46.17 -57.14
C ARG A 623 -22.84 -45.20 -56.69
N GLU A 624 -22.57 -45.26 -55.38
CA GLU A 624 -21.26 -45.21 -54.70
C GLU A 624 -20.15 -44.28 -55.22
N ILE A 625 -19.53 -43.52 -54.31
CA ILE A 625 -18.14 -43.76 -53.85
C ILE A 625 -17.72 -42.62 -52.90
N GLU A 626 -17.07 -43.02 -51.80
CA GLU A 626 -16.34 -42.19 -50.85
C GLU A 626 -15.22 -41.34 -51.49
N SER A 627 -14.90 -40.22 -50.83
CA SER A 627 -13.67 -39.37 -50.82
C SER A 627 -12.38 -40.02 -51.39
N PRO A 628 -11.33 -39.30 -51.87
CA PRO A 628 -10.80 -38.02 -51.32
C PRO A 628 -9.99 -37.09 -52.32
N SER A 629 -9.31 -36.06 -51.77
CA SER A 629 -8.00 -35.48 -52.21
C SER A 629 -7.95 -34.20 -53.10
N ARG A 630 -7.28 -33.17 -52.54
CA ARG A 630 -6.56 -32.02 -53.17
C ARG A 630 -5.36 -32.49 -54.04
N PRO A 631 -4.53 -31.61 -54.68
CA PRO A 631 -4.69 -30.35 -55.48
C PRO A 631 -3.84 -30.50 -56.80
N PRO A 632 -3.15 -29.52 -57.44
CA PRO A 632 -3.13 -28.03 -57.43
C PRO A 632 -3.09 -27.39 -58.87
N ALA A 633 -2.67 -26.11 -58.93
CA ALA A 633 -2.19 -25.31 -60.07
C ALA A 633 -3.26 -24.43 -60.77
N GLU A 634 -3.04 -23.19 -61.17
CA GLU A 634 -1.95 -22.20 -61.08
C GLU A 634 -2.56 -20.90 -61.63
N VAL A 635 -2.17 -19.76 -61.08
CA VAL A 635 -2.52 -18.42 -61.55
C VAL A 635 -1.46 -17.95 -62.55
N PRO A 636 -1.80 -17.08 -63.52
CA PRO A 636 -0.81 -16.13 -64.00
C PRO A 636 -1.30 -14.67 -63.97
N GLY A 637 -0.59 -13.87 -63.14
CA GLY A 637 0.00 -12.54 -63.44
C GLY A 637 -0.92 -11.34 -63.72
N MET A 638 -0.51 -10.10 -63.47
CA MET A 638 0.64 -9.52 -62.77
C MET A 638 0.43 -7.98 -62.75
N ASP A 639 1.29 -7.32 -61.97
CA ASP A 639 1.56 -5.88 -61.91
C ASP A 639 0.78 -5.05 -60.89
N GLN A 640 1.40 -4.18 -60.08
CA GLN A 640 2.75 -4.01 -59.51
C GLN A 640 2.63 -2.71 -58.67
N PHE A 641 3.23 -2.66 -57.48
CA PHE A 641 4.09 -1.58 -56.94
C PHE A 641 4.00 -1.45 -55.41
N GLU A 642 5.09 -1.89 -54.76
CA GLU A 642 5.87 -1.24 -53.66
C GLU A 642 5.14 -0.87 -52.33
N GLU A 643 5.69 -1.11 -51.13
CA GLU A 643 6.95 -1.70 -50.65
C GLU A 643 6.89 -1.87 -49.11
N GLU A 644 7.75 -2.76 -48.60
CA GLU A 644 8.36 -2.82 -47.24
C GLU A 644 7.46 -3.10 -46.00
N ALA A 645 7.40 -4.32 -45.45
CA ALA A 645 8.42 -5.16 -44.77
C ALA A 645 8.61 -4.86 -43.28
N LEU A 646 8.02 -5.73 -42.43
CA LEU A 646 8.59 -6.16 -41.15
C LEU A 646 8.17 -7.63 -40.88
N SER A 647 9.13 -8.53 -41.15
CA SER A 647 9.25 -9.89 -40.60
C SER A 647 9.49 -9.77 -39.08
N SER A 648 9.12 -10.67 -38.16
CA SER A 648 8.81 -12.10 -38.10
C SER A 648 7.97 -12.37 -36.81
N PRO A 649 7.30 -13.54 -36.68
CA PRO A 649 6.38 -13.85 -35.58
C PRO A 649 7.11 -14.23 -34.28
N ILE A 650 6.61 -13.71 -33.15
CA ILE A 650 7.06 -14.05 -31.79
C ILE A 650 6.31 -15.31 -31.29
N PRO A 651 6.96 -16.27 -30.60
CA PRO A 651 6.35 -17.54 -30.18
C PRO A 651 5.26 -17.38 -29.10
N PRO A 652 4.33 -18.35 -28.98
CA PRO A 652 3.17 -18.26 -28.10
C PRO A 652 3.51 -18.64 -26.65
N GLU A 653 4.19 -17.76 -25.91
CA GLU A 653 4.32 -17.86 -24.45
C GLU A 653 4.16 -16.50 -23.72
N THR A 654 3.48 -15.51 -24.30
CA THR A 654 3.36 -14.18 -23.67
C THR A 654 1.96 -13.57 -23.77
N VAL A 655 0.93 -14.27 -23.26
CA VAL A 655 -0.42 -13.66 -23.05
C VAL A 655 -1.08 -14.08 -21.71
N LEU A 656 -0.34 -14.70 -20.78
CA LEU A 656 -0.86 -14.99 -19.43
C LEU A 656 -0.12 -14.17 -18.37
N ALA A 657 -0.33 -12.86 -18.37
CA ALA A 657 0.11 -11.99 -17.29
C ALA A 657 -0.67 -10.67 -17.20
N THR A 658 -2.01 -10.68 -17.29
CA THR A 658 -2.79 -9.49 -16.89
C THR A 658 -4.17 -9.84 -16.36
N LEU A 659 -4.25 -10.65 -15.31
CA LEU A 659 -5.44 -10.73 -14.43
C LEU A 659 -4.99 -11.20 -13.04
N ARG A 660 -4.22 -10.35 -12.35
CA ARG A 660 -4.05 -10.33 -10.90
C ARG A 660 -3.67 -8.93 -10.46
N VAL A 661 -4.67 -8.10 -10.19
CA VAL A 661 -4.71 -7.16 -9.06
C VAL A 661 -6.09 -7.28 -8.47
#